data_AF-A0AAN6QZ20-F1
#
_entry.id   AF-A0AAN6QZ20-F1
#
_cell.length_a   1.000
_cell.length_b   1.000
_cell.length_c   1.000
_cell.angle_alpha   90.00
_cell.angle_beta   90.00
_cell.angle_gamma   90.00
#
_symmetry.space_group_name_H-M   'P 1'
#
loop_
_entity.id
_entity.type
_entity.pdbx_description
1 polymer ?
#
loop_
_entity_poly.entity_id
_entity_poly.type
_entity_poly.pdbx_seq_one_letter_code
_entity_poly.pdbx_strand_id
1 'polypeptide(L)'
;MVKQKSTGEPFKVRLNCLDHYQAAPSAFEPPIWGPQSLCSSTQRGNLPHVPIIRVFGATETGQKVCAHVHGAFPYLYIPYTESLEQNDIDQYIRTLRHSVDHALALSYRRNPYDNDPKKTTFVAHISLAKGVPFFGYHVGYSHYLKIYLLNPMHMTRFNDLLQQGAIMARVFQPYEAHLQYLLQWMCDFNLHGCSFISVREDKVGWRTPVPTQDEAEERDVSHRWHEGTIDPEQLLDQQNFTRQSHCRLEIDVRVEDILNRHDIRPRNLHHSFIERLFSLENLPVEEKLVHSMAGLWKDETKRRKKRLGIPISDSSSTPYPPEVLVSMSADPRNDSAGGWRHEEEYRDLVDELSKQERKARGGGDLSFESFAGPREEAGGVQTVLESVEELFHENLTSRWASRSEEAGGKEEQPNDMATTGTDGVKHERDDALVDMSSIARYQHQDDDGDHDSDEDVARTKALTQREKFRDAGLDGAVGEGKVEGTVEQIERRAEQLEDTVRAAEQGEQLKRPASPNGSQGWFKRPKISVAADSEPHRSRRASFRVRDTKPGISALAPGRVPDDGGTNDVPPSSQRFITRKLSGHNVDVPPPSHQAPPSSQPSSQGSQKIDFPVVKDPNGLETQLRLRQRSSQSGQKDRSFTSATSSNDRASSSKSRTLSTVVSSKYGPTLDPRLSANYAHSFTFPAEANVLIFSSAPPTHAEVEQTVEPHVIYQDAYYSSEKDVPERPREYAGQEFRLESTTLPYLPPFAKHGGQPSGKGVVIDKAKLQLDEQRRSRQSTLTSWEIMRSPATYAEVQAWVDAEEAQRSHEMGEPDALDVNGPPAASQLKRKNRPATELSQVDGPTQKNKHGMKYSQKKKSTSVQHETGYMSTMALEVHVNSRADLAPDPERDEVGLVVWCLADEQTGEEAQFGIVVLTKQPGKEGQELPERIKKIVGNHVQVDAEDTELDLLNRMVDIVRAHDPDILTGFEVHNSSWGYLIERARLAYEFNMPDELSRMKAQSHGRFGKDADRWGFTHTSTVRITGRHTINIWRAMRSELNLLQYTMENVVFHLLHRRIPHYSFADLTRWYGCGKPRGLARVLEYLLERTRLDLQILDANELIPRTSEQARLLGVDFFSVFSRGSQFKVESLMFRLAKPESFVLVSPSRKQVGAQNALECLPLVMEPQSAFYTSPLLVLDFQSLYPSVMIAYNYCYSTCLGRMASRRQRRVG
;
A
#
# COMPACT_ATOMS: atom_id res chain seq x y z
N MET A 1 14.42 28.88 -37.23
CA MET A 1 15.80 28.38 -37.48
C MET A 1 15.76 26.88 -37.33
N VAL A 2 15.91 26.14 -38.42
CA VAL A 2 15.93 24.66 -38.37
C VAL A 2 17.24 24.23 -37.71
N LYS A 3 17.15 23.51 -36.58
CA LYS A 3 18.31 22.75 -36.10
C LYS A 3 18.47 21.57 -37.03
N GLN A 4 19.50 21.58 -37.88
CA GLN A 4 19.92 20.35 -38.56
C GLN A 4 20.29 19.33 -37.48
N LYS A 5 19.66 18.16 -37.54
CA LYS A 5 19.96 17.02 -36.66
C LYS A 5 21.43 16.67 -36.79
N SER A 6 22.14 16.46 -35.68
CA SER A 6 23.54 16.03 -35.75
C SER A 6 23.59 14.57 -36.21
N THR A 7 24.36 14.30 -37.27
CA THR A 7 24.60 12.96 -37.80
C THR A 7 25.12 12.04 -36.70
N GLY A 8 24.32 11.06 -36.28
CA GLY A 8 24.68 10.07 -35.24
C GLY A 8 23.87 10.10 -33.94
N GLU A 9 22.77 10.86 -33.84
CA GLU A 9 21.85 10.72 -32.70
C GLU A 9 21.01 9.42 -32.81
N PRO A 10 20.85 8.61 -31.74
CA PRO A 10 20.11 7.36 -31.81
C PRO A 10 18.61 7.57 -31.95
N PHE A 11 17.94 6.64 -32.65
CA PHE A 11 16.48 6.57 -32.69
C PHE A 11 15.94 6.16 -31.32
N LYS A 12 14.87 6.82 -30.83
CA LYS A 12 14.36 6.60 -29.47
C LYS A 12 12.85 6.34 -29.44
N VAL A 13 12.46 5.30 -28.72
CA VAL A 13 11.06 4.95 -28.45
C VAL A 13 10.83 4.82 -26.96
N ARG A 14 9.83 5.52 -26.43
CA ARG A 14 9.39 5.38 -25.04
C ARG A 14 8.63 4.08 -24.85
N LEU A 15 9.05 3.26 -23.89
CA LEU A 15 8.40 2.00 -23.54
C LEU A 15 7.11 2.30 -22.73
N ASN A 16 5.97 2.46 -23.40
CA ASN A 16 4.66 2.74 -22.76
C ASN A 16 3.90 1.45 -22.45
N CYS A 17 3.74 0.56 -23.44
CA CYS A 17 3.10 -0.74 -23.31
C CYS A 17 3.91 -1.78 -24.09
N LEU A 18 3.89 -3.04 -23.65
CA LEU A 18 4.66 -4.10 -24.28
C LEU A 18 3.94 -5.45 -24.18
N ASP A 19 4.10 -6.28 -25.21
CA ASP A 19 3.71 -7.69 -25.19
C ASP A 19 4.62 -8.53 -26.09
N HIS A 20 4.25 -9.77 -26.37
CA HIS A 20 4.96 -10.64 -27.30
C HIS A 20 3.99 -11.53 -28.06
N TYR A 21 4.45 -12.04 -29.20
CA TYR A 21 3.76 -13.03 -30.02
C TYR A 21 4.76 -14.02 -30.63
N GLN A 22 4.29 -15.03 -31.35
CA GLN A 22 5.15 -15.95 -32.09
C GLN A 22 4.96 -15.81 -33.60
N ALA A 23 6.06 -15.86 -34.36
CA ALA A 23 6.06 -15.80 -35.82
C ALA A 23 7.10 -16.75 -36.44
N ALA A 24 7.04 -16.95 -37.75
CA ALA A 24 8.13 -17.60 -38.48
C ALA A 24 9.39 -16.69 -38.49
N PRO A 25 10.62 -17.26 -38.47
CA PRO A 25 11.84 -16.46 -38.46
C PRO A 25 11.96 -15.48 -39.63
N SER A 26 12.35 -14.24 -39.35
CA SER A 26 12.58 -13.19 -40.35
C SER A 26 14.08 -13.00 -40.63
N ALA A 27 14.44 -12.07 -41.52
CA ALA A 27 15.83 -11.67 -41.75
C ALA A 27 16.47 -10.89 -40.57
N PHE A 28 15.66 -10.47 -39.59
CA PHE A 28 16.13 -9.83 -38.35
C PHE A 28 16.47 -10.84 -37.25
N GLU A 29 16.10 -12.11 -37.40
CA GLU A 29 16.45 -13.14 -36.42
C GLU A 29 17.94 -13.53 -36.51
N PRO A 30 18.52 -13.99 -35.40
CA PRO A 30 19.87 -14.54 -35.42
C PRO A 30 19.94 -15.87 -36.17
N PRO A 31 21.05 -16.17 -36.89
CA PRO A 31 21.21 -17.37 -37.72
C PRO A 31 21.52 -18.63 -36.88
N ILE A 32 20.66 -18.96 -35.91
CA ILE A 32 20.84 -20.11 -35.01
C ILE A 32 20.74 -21.47 -35.75
N TRP A 33 20.02 -21.52 -36.87
CA TRP A 33 19.94 -22.68 -37.77
C TRP A 33 20.94 -22.62 -38.94
N GLY A 34 21.95 -21.76 -38.86
CA GLY A 34 22.96 -21.57 -39.91
C GLY A 34 22.63 -20.48 -40.93
N PRO A 35 23.64 -19.88 -41.58
CA PRO A 35 23.46 -18.67 -42.39
C PRO A 35 22.59 -18.90 -43.63
N GLN A 36 22.67 -20.08 -44.27
CA GLN A 36 21.88 -20.40 -45.45
C GLN A 36 20.38 -20.56 -45.14
N SER A 37 20.02 -21.03 -43.94
CA SER A 37 18.62 -21.28 -43.54
C SER A 37 17.74 -20.02 -43.55
N LEU A 38 18.35 -18.85 -43.34
CA LEU A 38 17.67 -17.55 -43.34
C LEU A 38 17.66 -16.88 -44.73
N CYS A 39 18.25 -17.47 -45.77
CA CYS A 39 18.33 -16.83 -47.10
C CYS A 39 17.03 -16.97 -47.91
N SER A 40 16.28 -18.08 -47.78
CA SER A 40 15.08 -18.34 -48.60
C SER A 40 13.79 -18.27 -47.78
N SER A 41 12.79 -17.53 -48.28
CA SER A 41 11.47 -17.41 -47.64
C SER A 41 10.78 -18.77 -47.45
N THR A 42 10.93 -19.68 -48.42
CA THR A 42 10.39 -21.05 -48.35
C THR A 42 11.05 -21.91 -47.28
N GLN A 43 12.33 -21.66 -46.98
CA GLN A 43 13.05 -22.35 -45.90
C GLN A 43 12.66 -21.78 -44.53
N ARG A 44 12.60 -20.45 -44.39
CA ARG A 44 12.12 -19.76 -43.17
C ARG A 44 10.71 -20.23 -42.77
N GLY A 45 9.82 -20.42 -43.74
CA GLY A 45 8.46 -20.90 -43.50
C GLY A 45 8.36 -22.29 -42.86
N ASN A 46 9.39 -23.13 -43.01
CA ASN A 46 9.47 -24.47 -42.42
C ASN A 46 10.15 -24.50 -41.04
N LEU A 47 10.83 -23.42 -40.62
CA LEU A 47 11.50 -23.36 -39.32
C LEU A 47 10.48 -23.22 -38.15
N PRO A 48 10.85 -23.65 -36.93
CA PRO A 48 10.07 -23.39 -35.72
C PRO A 48 9.78 -21.90 -35.53
N HIS A 49 8.62 -21.57 -34.94
CA HIS A 49 8.28 -20.18 -34.65
C HIS A 49 9.12 -19.63 -33.50
N VAL A 50 9.51 -18.36 -33.61
CA VAL A 50 10.32 -17.59 -32.67
C VAL A 50 9.48 -16.57 -31.91
N PRO A 51 9.89 -16.14 -30.71
CA PRO A 51 9.18 -15.11 -29.95
C PRO A 51 9.66 -13.72 -30.37
N ILE A 52 8.71 -12.83 -30.67
CA ILE A 52 8.98 -11.42 -31.01
C ILE A 52 8.29 -10.55 -29.97
N ILE A 53 9.04 -9.61 -29.37
CA ILE A 53 8.50 -8.63 -28.42
C ILE A 53 7.98 -7.44 -29.21
N ARG A 54 6.78 -6.95 -28.90
CA ARG A 54 6.23 -5.71 -29.45
C ARG A 54 6.27 -4.62 -28.39
N VAL A 55 6.85 -3.48 -28.72
CA VAL A 55 6.87 -2.29 -27.88
C VAL A 55 5.98 -1.23 -28.52
N PHE A 56 4.96 -0.81 -27.79
CA PHE A 56 4.08 0.30 -28.15
C PHE A 56 4.53 1.54 -27.38
N GLY A 57 4.78 2.62 -28.10
CA GLY A 57 5.48 3.77 -27.56
C GLY A 57 5.27 5.06 -28.32
N ALA A 58 6.01 6.08 -27.90
CA ALA A 58 6.09 7.36 -28.59
C ALA A 58 7.56 7.75 -28.81
N THR A 59 7.84 8.44 -29.92
CA THR A 59 9.13 9.12 -30.13
C THR A 59 9.30 10.30 -29.18
N GLU A 60 10.49 10.90 -29.13
CA GLU A 60 10.72 12.19 -28.44
C GLU A 60 9.81 13.33 -28.91
N THR A 61 9.23 13.21 -30.12
CA THR A 61 8.26 14.15 -30.71
C THR A 61 6.81 13.70 -30.60
N GLY A 62 6.53 12.64 -29.83
CA GLY A 62 5.18 12.16 -29.54
C GLY A 62 4.55 11.28 -30.61
N GLN A 63 5.22 11.01 -31.75
CA GLN A 63 4.71 10.11 -32.79
C GLN A 63 4.58 8.69 -32.25
N LYS A 64 3.41 8.07 -32.39
CA LYS A 64 3.16 6.71 -31.89
C LYS A 64 3.85 5.65 -32.75
N VAL A 65 4.59 4.75 -32.11
CA VAL A 65 5.43 3.71 -32.75
C VAL A 65 5.02 2.32 -32.26
N CYS A 66 4.98 1.35 -33.18
CA CYS A 66 5.04 -0.07 -32.89
C CYS A 66 6.43 -0.60 -33.29
N ALA A 67 7.23 -1.07 -32.34
CA ALA A 67 8.53 -1.66 -32.60
C ALA A 67 8.52 -3.17 -32.35
N HIS A 68 8.88 -3.95 -33.37
CA HIS A 68 9.09 -5.40 -33.29
C HIS A 68 10.56 -5.67 -32.94
N VAL A 69 10.80 -6.35 -31.82
CA VAL A 69 12.15 -6.62 -31.30
C VAL A 69 12.48 -8.10 -31.47
N HIS A 70 13.50 -8.38 -32.29
CA HIS A 70 13.93 -9.69 -32.74
C HIS A 70 15.16 -10.23 -31.98
N GLY A 71 15.29 -11.55 -31.87
CA GLY A 71 16.41 -12.22 -31.19
C GLY A 71 16.33 -12.29 -29.65
N ALA A 72 15.24 -11.84 -29.04
CA ALA A 72 15.02 -11.94 -27.59
C ALA A 72 14.46 -13.33 -27.21
N PHE A 73 15.30 -14.31 -26.88
CA PHE A 73 14.85 -15.65 -26.46
C PHE A 73 14.72 -15.79 -24.93
N PRO A 74 13.63 -16.37 -24.41
CA PRO A 74 13.53 -16.73 -22.99
C PRO A 74 14.54 -17.84 -22.65
N TYR A 75 15.16 -17.77 -21.48
CA TYR A 75 16.14 -18.77 -21.03
C TYR A 75 16.03 -19.10 -19.54
N LEU A 76 16.62 -20.23 -19.16
CA LEU A 76 16.96 -20.57 -17.78
C LEU A 76 18.40 -21.12 -17.71
N TYR A 77 18.93 -21.26 -16.49
CA TYR A 77 20.22 -21.89 -16.24
C TYR A 77 20.05 -23.21 -15.46
N ILE A 78 20.86 -24.22 -15.79
CA ILE A 78 21.05 -25.44 -14.98
C ILE A 78 22.53 -25.61 -14.63
N PRO A 79 22.87 -26.20 -13.47
CA PRO A 79 24.27 -26.37 -13.06
C PRO A 79 24.99 -27.43 -13.93
N TYR A 80 26.25 -27.17 -14.26
CA TYR A 80 27.12 -28.07 -15.00
C TYR A 80 28.29 -28.54 -14.14
N THR A 81 28.52 -29.85 -14.08
CA THR A 81 29.48 -30.51 -13.17
C THR A 81 30.46 -31.45 -13.86
N GLU A 82 30.38 -31.57 -15.18
CA GLU A 82 31.17 -32.52 -15.96
C GLU A 82 32.46 -31.87 -16.50
N SER A 83 33.19 -32.59 -17.36
CA SER A 83 34.42 -32.13 -18.02
C SER A 83 34.27 -30.78 -18.74
N LEU A 84 35.33 -29.96 -18.70
CA LEU A 84 35.42 -28.68 -19.42
C LEU A 84 36.05 -28.82 -20.83
N GLU A 85 36.31 -30.04 -21.30
CA GLU A 85 36.76 -30.27 -22.68
C GLU A 85 35.62 -30.03 -23.68
N GLN A 86 35.90 -29.31 -24.76
CA GLN A 86 34.88 -28.85 -25.72
C GLN A 86 34.07 -30.02 -26.35
N ASN A 87 34.72 -31.14 -26.63
CA ASN A 87 34.05 -32.34 -27.18
C ASN A 87 33.02 -32.93 -26.20
N ASP A 88 33.36 -33.00 -24.91
CA ASP A 88 32.47 -33.51 -23.86
C ASP A 88 31.28 -32.57 -23.67
N ILE A 89 31.52 -31.26 -23.68
CA ILE A 89 30.49 -30.22 -23.63
C ILE A 89 29.53 -30.36 -24.82
N ASP A 90 30.04 -30.48 -26.05
CA ASP A 90 29.22 -30.58 -27.26
C ASP A 90 28.45 -31.91 -27.36
N GLN A 91 28.98 -33.00 -26.79
CA GLN A 91 28.26 -34.27 -26.64
C GLN A 91 27.16 -34.18 -25.57
N TYR A 92 27.44 -33.56 -24.42
CA TYR A 92 26.47 -33.34 -23.36
C TYR A 92 25.32 -32.44 -23.83
N ILE A 93 25.63 -31.33 -24.51
CA ILE A 93 24.64 -30.40 -25.07
C ILE A 93 23.71 -31.10 -26.08
N ARG A 94 24.25 -31.91 -27.00
CA ARG A 94 23.44 -32.68 -27.96
C ARG A 94 22.50 -33.67 -27.26
N THR A 95 23.01 -34.39 -26.26
CA THR A 95 22.23 -35.37 -25.46
C THR A 95 21.12 -34.68 -24.65
N LEU A 96 21.44 -33.56 -24.00
CA LEU A 96 20.51 -32.75 -23.24
C LEU A 96 19.40 -32.19 -24.14
N ARG A 97 19.76 -31.57 -25.28
CA ARG A 97 18.79 -31.00 -26.23
C ARG A 97 17.76 -32.05 -26.67
N HIS A 98 18.23 -33.22 -27.09
CA HIS A 98 17.36 -34.34 -27.50
C HIS A 98 16.42 -34.79 -26.37
N SER A 99 16.94 -34.96 -25.15
CA SER A 99 16.12 -35.34 -23.98
C SER A 99 15.06 -34.28 -23.64
N VAL A 100 15.40 -32.99 -23.74
CA VAL A 100 14.48 -31.88 -23.49
C VAL A 100 13.37 -31.80 -24.55
N ASP A 101 13.74 -31.80 -25.83
CA ASP A 101 12.78 -31.71 -26.94
C ASP A 101 11.82 -32.93 -26.93
N HIS A 102 12.35 -34.13 -26.67
CA HIS A 102 11.56 -35.37 -26.51
C HIS A 102 10.60 -35.30 -25.30
N ALA A 103 11.08 -34.91 -24.11
CA ALA A 103 10.24 -34.80 -22.92
C ALA A 103 9.14 -33.74 -23.06
N LEU A 104 9.44 -32.60 -23.70
CA LEU A 104 8.45 -31.54 -23.97
C LEU A 104 7.41 -32.00 -24.98
N ALA A 105 7.81 -32.63 -26.10
CA ALA A 105 6.90 -33.20 -27.10
C ALA A 105 5.86 -34.13 -26.45
N LEU A 106 6.34 -35.09 -25.64
CA LEU A 106 5.50 -36.04 -24.91
C LEU A 106 4.57 -35.35 -23.90
N SER A 107 5.07 -34.36 -23.15
CA SER A 107 4.26 -33.63 -22.17
C SER A 107 3.07 -32.90 -22.81
N TYR A 108 3.25 -32.39 -24.03
CA TYR A 108 2.22 -31.75 -24.85
C TYR A 108 1.47 -32.71 -25.78
N ARG A 109 1.59 -34.03 -25.58
CA ARG A 109 0.94 -35.10 -26.37
C ARG A 109 1.23 -35.02 -27.87
N ARG A 110 2.41 -34.52 -28.25
CA ARG A 110 2.92 -34.51 -29.63
C ARG A 110 3.78 -35.75 -29.87
N ASN A 111 3.79 -36.26 -31.10
CA ASN A 111 4.71 -37.33 -31.48
C ASN A 111 6.15 -36.75 -31.56
N PRO A 112 7.12 -37.22 -30.76
CA PRO A 112 8.51 -36.73 -30.85
C PRO A 112 9.18 -37.07 -32.19
N TYR A 113 8.66 -38.09 -32.88
CA TYR A 113 9.13 -38.55 -34.19
C TYR A 113 8.31 -37.98 -35.36
N ASP A 114 7.60 -36.86 -35.17
CA ASP A 114 6.97 -36.14 -36.29
C ASP A 114 8.06 -35.42 -37.12
N ASN A 115 7.98 -35.50 -38.45
CA ASN A 115 8.94 -34.87 -39.36
C ASN A 115 8.78 -33.34 -39.44
N ASP A 116 7.74 -32.78 -38.81
CA ASP A 116 7.49 -31.34 -38.71
C ASP A 116 8.27 -30.70 -37.54
N PRO A 117 9.38 -29.96 -37.81
CA PRO A 117 10.22 -29.40 -36.76
C PRO A 117 9.48 -28.38 -35.88
N LYS A 118 8.38 -27.78 -36.35
CA LYS A 118 7.56 -26.85 -35.55
C LYS A 118 6.87 -27.51 -34.37
N LYS A 119 6.69 -28.83 -34.40
CA LYS A 119 6.03 -29.60 -33.34
C LYS A 119 7.03 -30.26 -32.39
N THR A 120 8.20 -30.64 -32.90
CA THR A 120 9.22 -31.43 -32.20
C THR A 120 10.36 -30.60 -31.63
N THR A 121 10.65 -29.41 -32.18
CA THR A 121 11.73 -28.54 -31.67
C THR A 121 11.17 -27.50 -30.69
N PHE A 122 11.73 -27.46 -29.48
CA PHE A 122 11.36 -26.53 -28.41
C PHE A 122 12.55 -25.69 -27.95
N VAL A 123 13.75 -26.27 -27.95
CA VAL A 123 15.02 -25.59 -27.62
C VAL A 123 15.55 -24.83 -28.84
N ALA A 124 15.89 -23.55 -28.65
CA ALA A 124 16.55 -22.72 -29.66
C ALA A 124 18.05 -23.01 -29.72
N HIS A 125 18.75 -22.80 -28.59
CA HIS A 125 20.20 -22.94 -28.43
C HIS A 125 20.53 -23.34 -26.98
N ILE A 126 21.69 -23.94 -26.75
CA ILE A 126 22.24 -24.22 -25.42
C ILE A 126 23.71 -23.81 -25.41
N SER A 127 24.15 -23.11 -24.36
CA SER A 127 25.54 -22.68 -24.22
C SER A 127 26.07 -22.77 -22.79
N LEU A 128 27.40 -22.83 -22.66
CA LEU A 128 28.09 -22.87 -21.38
C LEU A 128 28.43 -21.44 -20.92
N ALA A 129 28.00 -21.09 -19.72
CA ALA A 129 28.28 -19.81 -19.07
C ALA A 129 28.82 -20.01 -17.65
N LYS A 130 29.55 -19.02 -17.13
CA LYS A 130 30.09 -19.02 -15.76
C LYS A 130 29.47 -17.90 -14.91
N GLY A 131 29.14 -18.20 -13.66
CA GLY A 131 28.51 -17.25 -12.73
C GLY A 131 28.61 -17.71 -11.29
N VAL A 132 28.17 -16.88 -10.35
CA VAL A 132 28.21 -17.17 -8.90
C VAL A 132 26.79 -17.43 -8.40
N PRO A 133 26.50 -18.51 -7.62
CA PRO A 133 25.18 -18.69 -7.05
C PRO A 133 24.86 -17.56 -6.05
N PHE A 134 23.66 -16.96 -6.15
CA PHE A 134 23.27 -15.83 -5.27
C PHE A 134 22.74 -16.26 -3.88
N PHE A 135 22.19 -17.47 -3.78
CA PHE A 135 21.65 -18.00 -2.53
C PHE A 135 22.73 -18.76 -1.74
N GLY A 136 23.19 -18.13 -0.66
CA GLY A 136 24.33 -18.57 0.15
C GLY A 136 25.60 -17.78 -0.16
N TYR A 137 26.58 -17.83 0.73
CA TYR A 137 27.90 -17.25 0.50
C TYR A 137 28.77 -18.18 -0.35
N HIS A 138 29.02 -17.77 -1.60
CA HIS A 138 29.85 -18.50 -2.58
C HIS A 138 30.94 -17.57 -3.11
N VAL A 139 32.15 -18.12 -3.30
CA VAL A 139 33.30 -17.39 -3.87
C VAL A 139 33.91 -18.23 -4.98
N GLY A 140 34.14 -17.62 -6.14
CA GLY A 140 34.59 -18.30 -7.36
C GLY A 140 33.46 -18.64 -8.32
N TYR A 141 33.79 -18.81 -9.60
CA TYR A 141 32.81 -19.12 -10.63
C TYR A 141 32.37 -20.59 -10.59
N SER A 142 31.06 -20.80 -10.75
CA SER A 142 30.44 -22.09 -11.06
C SER A 142 29.98 -22.11 -12.52
N HIS A 143 29.97 -23.29 -13.12
CA HIS A 143 29.58 -23.49 -14.52
C HIS A 143 28.09 -23.84 -14.63
N TYR A 144 27.42 -23.25 -15.63
CA TYR A 144 26.00 -23.43 -15.90
C TYR A 144 25.76 -23.58 -17.40
N LEU A 145 24.79 -24.43 -17.76
CA LEU A 145 24.24 -24.45 -19.12
C LEU A 145 23.05 -23.50 -19.19
N LYS A 146 23.12 -22.52 -20.09
CA LYS A 146 22.05 -21.60 -20.45
C LYS A 146 21.22 -22.26 -21.55
N ILE A 147 19.93 -22.47 -21.30
CA ILE A 147 19.01 -23.14 -22.23
C ILE A 147 18.02 -22.09 -22.74
N TYR A 148 18.09 -21.78 -24.03
CA TYR A 148 17.15 -20.86 -24.70
C TYR A 148 15.96 -21.64 -25.28
N LEU A 149 14.74 -21.17 -25.04
CA LEU A 149 13.51 -21.77 -25.56
C LEU A 149 12.92 -20.93 -26.70
N LEU A 150 12.22 -21.60 -27.63
CA LEU A 150 11.52 -20.95 -28.75
C LEU A 150 10.15 -20.36 -28.37
N ASN A 151 9.56 -20.81 -27.26
CA ASN A 151 8.28 -20.30 -26.76
C ASN A 151 8.33 -20.01 -25.26
N PRO A 152 8.10 -18.76 -24.81
CA PRO A 152 8.07 -18.42 -23.38
C PRO A 152 6.96 -19.16 -22.62
N MET A 153 5.86 -19.53 -23.28
CA MET A 153 4.74 -20.27 -22.66
C MET A 153 5.12 -21.68 -22.19
N HIS A 154 6.22 -22.26 -22.69
CA HIS A 154 6.68 -23.58 -22.27
C HIS A 154 7.59 -23.54 -21.03
N MET A 155 8.02 -22.36 -20.57
CA MET A 155 9.00 -22.19 -19.49
C MET A 155 8.55 -22.86 -18.17
N THR A 156 7.28 -22.70 -17.79
CA THR A 156 6.72 -23.29 -16.56
C THR A 156 6.76 -24.81 -16.61
N ARG A 157 6.26 -25.41 -17.70
CA ARG A 157 6.26 -26.87 -17.86
C ARG A 157 7.67 -27.44 -17.95
N PHE A 158 8.58 -26.73 -18.61
CA PHE A 158 9.99 -27.13 -18.70
C PHE A 158 10.68 -27.13 -17.33
N ASN A 159 10.48 -26.07 -16.54
CA ASN A 159 10.95 -25.97 -15.16
C ASN A 159 10.45 -27.16 -14.30
N ASP A 160 9.18 -27.54 -14.43
CA ASP A 160 8.62 -28.67 -13.69
C ASP A 160 9.23 -30.01 -14.11
N LEU A 161 9.45 -30.26 -15.40
CA LEU A 161 10.09 -31.48 -15.91
C LEU A 161 11.54 -31.65 -15.42
N LEU A 162 12.30 -30.54 -15.36
CA LEU A 162 13.66 -30.51 -14.79
C LEU A 162 13.67 -30.90 -13.30
N GLN A 163 12.74 -30.35 -12.52
CA GLN A 163 12.61 -30.62 -11.08
C GLN A 163 12.02 -32.00 -10.76
N GLN A 164 11.29 -32.61 -11.69
CA GLN A 164 10.77 -33.97 -11.58
C GLN A 164 11.84 -35.04 -11.88
N GLY A 165 12.92 -34.68 -12.57
CA GLY A 165 13.92 -35.63 -13.06
C GLY A 165 13.50 -36.36 -14.34
N ALA A 166 12.51 -35.83 -15.07
CA ALA A 166 12.03 -36.41 -16.32
C ALA A 166 13.08 -36.38 -17.44
N ILE A 167 13.97 -35.38 -17.40
CA ILE A 167 15.04 -35.12 -18.38
C ILE A 167 16.33 -35.81 -17.90
N MET A 168 16.95 -36.62 -18.76
CA MET A 168 18.17 -37.40 -18.49
C MET A 168 18.11 -38.28 -17.21
N ALA A 169 16.92 -38.61 -16.71
CA ALA A 169 16.70 -39.27 -15.42
C ALA A 169 17.38 -38.58 -14.20
N ARG A 170 17.69 -37.28 -14.30
CA ARG A 170 18.42 -36.50 -13.28
C ARG A 170 17.58 -35.30 -12.83
N VAL A 171 17.38 -35.15 -11.53
CA VAL A 171 16.74 -33.95 -10.96
C VAL A 171 17.69 -32.77 -11.10
N PHE A 172 17.29 -31.75 -11.85
CA PHE A 172 18.03 -30.50 -11.97
C PHE A 172 17.38 -29.43 -11.10
N GLN A 173 18.22 -28.59 -10.47
CA GLN A 173 17.76 -27.35 -9.85
C GLN A 173 17.82 -26.24 -10.91
N PRO A 174 16.68 -25.71 -11.39
CA PRO A 174 16.66 -24.59 -12.30
C PRO A 174 16.98 -23.27 -11.59
N TYR A 175 17.59 -22.36 -12.35
CA TYR A 175 17.93 -21.00 -11.97
C TYR A 175 17.38 -20.04 -13.02
N GLU A 176 16.94 -18.85 -12.60
CA GLU A 176 16.27 -17.81 -13.42
C GLU A 176 15.01 -18.24 -14.21
N ALA A 177 14.46 -19.43 -13.96
CA ALA A 177 13.19 -19.88 -14.54
C ALA A 177 11.91 -19.17 -13.98
N HIS A 178 12.00 -18.47 -12.84
CA HIS A 178 10.85 -17.78 -12.23
C HIS A 178 10.61 -16.37 -12.80
N LEU A 179 11.56 -15.82 -13.55
CA LEU A 179 11.39 -14.52 -14.21
C LEU A 179 10.38 -14.65 -15.34
N GLN A 180 9.51 -13.66 -15.47
CA GLN A 180 8.70 -13.52 -16.66
C GLN A 180 9.59 -13.06 -17.82
N TYR A 181 9.46 -13.69 -18.99
CA TYR A 181 10.22 -13.43 -20.21
C TYR A 181 10.43 -11.94 -20.53
N LEU A 182 9.38 -11.14 -20.42
CA LEU A 182 9.43 -9.70 -20.70
C LEU A 182 10.29 -8.94 -19.69
N LEU A 183 10.25 -9.31 -18.40
CA LEU A 183 11.12 -8.75 -17.36
C LEU A 183 12.57 -9.22 -17.54
N GLN A 184 12.80 -10.47 -17.94
CA GLN A 184 14.14 -11.00 -18.26
C GLN A 184 14.81 -10.16 -19.35
N TRP A 185 14.11 -9.92 -20.47
CA TRP A 185 14.57 -9.02 -21.53
C TRP A 185 14.80 -7.58 -21.03
N MET A 186 13.88 -7.01 -20.25
CA MET A 186 14.07 -5.65 -19.71
C MET A 186 15.28 -5.54 -18.77
N CYS A 187 15.60 -6.60 -18.02
CA CYS A 187 16.79 -6.64 -17.16
C CYS A 187 18.09 -6.77 -17.99
N ASP A 188 18.12 -7.61 -19.02
CA ASP A 188 19.32 -7.86 -19.83
C ASP A 188 19.74 -6.67 -20.70
N PHE A 189 18.78 -5.86 -21.16
CA PHE A 189 19.02 -4.69 -22.03
C PHE A 189 18.89 -3.34 -21.30
N ASN A 190 18.91 -3.36 -19.96
CA ASN A 190 18.79 -2.16 -19.10
C ASN A 190 17.51 -1.33 -19.32
N LEU A 191 16.43 -1.94 -19.80
CA LEU A 191 15.20 -1.24 -20.17
C LEU A 191 14.30 -1.00 -18.96
N HIS A 192 13.65 0.15 -18.94
CA HIS A 192 12.87 0.65 -17.81
C HIS A 192 11.49 1.11 -18.33
N GLY A 193 10.43 0.85 -17.56
CA GLY A 193 9.08 1.31 -17.93
C GLY A 193 9.01 2.83 -18.05
N CYS A 194 8.25 3.33 -19.04
CA CYS A 194 8.10 4.76 -19.31
C CYS A 194 9.43 5.53 -19.50
N SER A 195 10.47 4.82 -19.96
CA SER A 195 11.77 5.36 -20.35
C SER A 195 12.04 5.11 -21.83
N PHE A 196 13.06 5.75 -22.40
CA PHE A 196 13.43 5.60 -23.80
C PHE A 196 14.35 4.39 -24.03
N ILE A 197 13.94 3.51 -24.94
CA ILE A 197 14.81 2.57 -25.65
C ILE A 197 15.55 3.38 -26.70
N SER A 198 16.88 3.41 -26.63
CA SER A 198 17.77 4.04 -27.61
C SER A 198 18.31 2.96 -28.55
N VAL A 199 18.07 3.14 -29.84
CA VAL A 199 18.39 2.20 -30.92
C VAL A 199 19.31 2.89 -31.93
N ARG A 200 20.22 2.12 -32.52
CA ARG A 200 21.03 2.58 -33.66
C ARG A 200 20.15 2.98 -34.86
N GLU A 201 20.16 4.27 -35.20
CA GLU A 201 19.37 4.80 -36.33
C GLU A 201 19.70 4.10 -37.65
N ASP A 202 20.98 3.76 -37.89
CA ASP A 202 21.43 3.09 -39.12
C ASP A 202 20.90 1.67 -39.30
N LYS A 203 20.33 1.06 -38.26
CA LYS A 203 19.90 -0.35 -38.21
C LYS A 203 18.40 -0.56 -38.05
N VAL A 204 17.61 0.52 -37.94
CA VAL A 204 16.15 0.44 -37.87
C VAL A 204 15.59 0.04 -39.23
N GLY A 205 14.85 -1.07 -39.30
CA GLY A 205 14.06 -1.42 -40.48
C GLY A 205 12.68 -0.78 -40.41
N TRP A 206 12.28 -0.01 -41.41
CA TRP A 206 10.99 0.70 -41.43
C TRP A 206 9.96 -0.04 -42.28
N ARG A 207 8.78 -0.36 -41.72
CA ARG A 207 7.68 -0.97 -42.49
C ARG A 207 6.84 0.09 -43.20
N THR A 208 6.44 -0.21 -44.44
CA THR A 208 5.62 0.68 -45.28
C THR A 208 4.11 0.43 -45.08
N PRO A 209 3.24 1.46 -45.24
CA PRO A 209 3.55 2.85 -45.55
C PRO A 209 3.99 3.65 -44.31
N VAL A 210 5.01 4.48 -44.54
CA VAL A 210 5.55 5.52 -43.65
C VAL A 210 4.77 6.83 -43.90
N PRO A 211 4.62 7.75 -42.92
CA PRO A 211 3.95 9.03 -43.13
C PRO A 211 4.58 9.88 -44.23
N THR A 212 3.73 10.53 -45.03
CA THR A 212 4.16 11.48 -46.06
C THR A 212 4.65 12.79 -45.44
N GLN A 213 5.36 13.61 -46.21
CA GLN A 213 5.84 14.91 -45.73
C GLN A 213 4.67 15.86 -45.41
N ASP A 214 3.66 15.94 -46.28
CA ASP A 214 2.49 16.82 -46.11
C ASP A 214 1.71 16.50 -44.81
N GLU A 215 1.55 15.21 -44.47
CA GLU A 215 0.96 14.76 -43.21
C GLU A 215 1.76 15.16 -41.95
N ALA A 216 3.02 15.58 -42.10
CA ALA A 216 3.87 16.02 -41.00
C ALA A 216 3.75 17.53 -40.72
N GLU A 217 3.30 18.34 -41.69
CA GLU A 217 3.36 19.81 -41.65
C GLU A 217 2.25 20.50 -40.83
N GLU A 218 1.17 19.80 -40.43
CA GLU A 218 0.01 20.44 -39.77
C GLU A 218 0.29 21.05 -38.37
N ARG A 219 1.38 20.65 -37.67
CA ARG A 219 1.91 21.35 -36.48
C ARG A 219 3.43 21.21 -36.42
N ASP A 220 4.11 22.32 -36.12
CA ASP A 220 5.58 22.52 -36.09
C ASP A 220 6.37 21.44 -35.30
N VAL A 221 7.45 20.90 -35.88
CA VAL A 221 8.87 20.92 -35.42
C VAL A 221 9.69 19.97 -36.31
N SER A 222 10.91 20.37 -36.70
CA SER A 222 11.85 19.68 -37.60
C SER A 222 12.48 18.36 -37.09
N HIS A 223 11.71 17.49 -36.41
CA HIS A 223 12.19 16.24 -35.81
C HIS A 223 11.11 15.12 -35.82
N ARG A 224 10.25 15.13 -36.85
CA ARG A 224 9.28 14.07 -37.12
C ARG A 224 9.84 13.12 -38.17
N TRP A 225 9.66 11.82 -37.95
CA TRP A 225 10.01 10.79 -38.92
C TRP A 225 8.92 10.68 -39.98
N HIS A 226 9.31 10.89 -41.22
CA HIS A 226 8.52 10.84 -42.46
C HIS A 226 9.42 10.41 -43.63
N GLU A 227 8.84 10.15 -44.80
CA GLU A 227 9.55 9.66 -46.00
C GLU A 227 10.84 10.45 -46.30
N GLY A 228 10.79 11.78 -46.40
CA GLY A 228 11.98 12.63 -46.61
C GLY A 228 13.03 12.71 -45.48
N THR A 229 12.86 12.02 -44.35
CA THR A 229 13.86 11.91 -43.26
C THR A 229 14.41 10.50 -43.07
N ILE A 230 13.74 9.50 -43.63
CA ILE A 230 14.13 8.09 -43.52
C ILE A 230 14.93 7.73 -44.77
N ASP A 231 16.04 7.02 -44.59
CA ASP A 231 16.84 6.58 -45.73
C ASP A 231 16.05 5.51 -46.53
N PRO A 232 15.87 5.67 -47.86
CA PRO A 232 15.21 4.67 -48.69
C PRO A 232 15.81 3.27 -48.60
N GLU A 233 17.11 3.12 -48.28
CA GLU A 233 17.74 1.82 -48.10
C GLU A 233 17.26 1.07 -46.83
N GLN A 234 16.64 1.78 -45.89
CA GLN A 234 16.10 1.22 -44.64
C GLN A 234 14.61 0.83 -44.72
N LEU A 235 13.95 1.09 -45.85
CA LEU A 235 12.56 0.71 -46.09
C LEU A 235 12.46 -0.80 -46.37
N LEU A 236 11.69 -1.50 -45.56
CA LEU A 236 11.49 -2.94 -45.71
C LEU A 236 10.51 -3.28 -46.83
N ASP A 237 10.83 -4.36 -47.56
CA ASP A 237 9.98 -4.89 -48.61
C ASP A 237 8.58 -5.26 -48.09
N GLN A 238 7.57 -4.63 -48.67
CA GLN A 238 6.16 -4.76 -48.30
C GLN A 238 5.64 -6.20 -48.42
N GLN A 239 6.21 -7.04 -49.30
CA GLN A 239 5.78 -8.43 -49.45
C GLN A 239 6.20 -9.30 -48.27
N ASN A 240 7.41 -9.10 -47.76
CA ASN A 240 7.95 -9.87 -46.63
C ASN A 240 7.61 -9.25 -45.26
N PHE A 241 7.51 -7.92 -45.16
CA PHE A 241 7.28 -7.17 -43.92
C PHE A 241 6.04 -6.27 -44.02
N THR A 242 4.86 -6.90 -44.08
CA THR A 242 3.58 -6.17 -44.07
C THR A 242 3.36 -5.42 -42.74
N ARG A 243 2.76 -4.22 -42.81
CA ARG A 243 2.42 -3.39 -41.64
C ARG A 243 1.26 -3.98 -40.85
N GLN A 244 1.56 -4.52 -39.67
CA GLN A 244 0.61 -5.25 -38.80
C GLN A 244 -0.07 -4.34 -37.77
N SER A 245 0.36 -3.10 -37.59
CA SER A 245 -0.16 -2.16 -36.60
C SER A 245 -0.96 -1.00 -37.22
N HIS A 246 -1.79 -0.38 -36.38
CA HIS A 246 -2.45 0.91 -36.64
C HIS A 246 -1.58 2.11 -36.24
N CYS A 247 -0.49 1.91 -35.49
CA CYS A 247 0.44 2.97 -35.08
C CYS A 247 0.99 3.76 -36.30
N ARG A 248 1.26 5.06 -36.12
CA ARG A 248 1.72 5.95 -37.21
C ARG A 248 3.06 5.50 -37.80
N LEU A 249 3.94 4.93 -36.98
CA LEU A 249 5.22 4.33 -37.39
C LEU A 249 5.26 2.86 -36.96
N GLU A 250 5.82 2.00 -37.80
CA GLU A 250 6.06 0.58 -37.48
C GLU A 250 7.48 0.19 -37.94
N ILE A 251 8.24 -0.44 -37.05
CA ILE A 251 9.66 -0.74 -37.25
C ILE A 251 10.04 -2.14 -36.76
N ASP A 252 11.12 -2.67 -37.30
CA ASP A 252 11.79 -3.89 -36.87
C ASP A 252 13.20 -3.53 -36.35
N VAL A 253 13.56 -4.07 -35.19
CA VAL A 253 14.81 -3.78 -34.47
C VAL A 253 15.38 -5.09 -33.93
N ARG A 254 16.70 -5.26 -33.98
CA ARG A 254 17.38 -6.40 -33.36
C ARG A 254 17.76 -6.05 -31.92
N VAL A 255 17.79 -7.04 -31.03
CA VAL A 255 18.27 -6.84 -29.65
C VAL A 255 19.70 -6.29 -29.56
N GLU A 256 20.56 -6.62 -30.53
CA GLU A 256 21.96 -6.14 -30.59
C GLU A 256 22.08 -4.62 -30.84
N ASP A 257 21.06 -3.99 -31.45
CA ASP A 257 21.04 -2.57 -31.79
C ASP A 257 20.56 -1.67 -30.62
N ILE A 258 20.19 -2.26 -29.49
CA ILE A 258 19.68 -1.57 -28.29
C ILE A 258 20.84 -1.06 -27.43
N LEU A 259 21.09 0.25 -27.53
CA LEU A 259 22.26 0.91 -26.93
C LEU A 259 22.20 1.03 -25.40
N ASN A 260 21.00 0.98 -24.78
CA ASN A 260 20.82 1.09 -23.32
C ASN A 260 21.64 0.06 -22.52
N ARG A 261 21.96 -1.09 -23.14
CA ARG A 261 22.75 -2.15 -22.52
C ARG A 261 24.18 -1.68 -22.18
N HIS A 262 24.78 -0.80 -22.98
CA HIS A 262 26.15 -0.33 -22.77
C HIS A 262 26.33 0.55 -21.53
N ASP A 263 25.24 1.02 -20.91
CA ASP A 263 25.27 1.70 -19.61
C ASP A 263 25.58 0.72 -18.45
N ILE A 264 25.34 -0.59 -18.64
CA ILE A 264 25.66 -1.61 -17.63
C ILE A 264 27.17 -1.89 -17.63
N ARG A 265 27.80 -1.72 -16.46
CA ARG A 265 29.21 -2.07 -16.24
C ARG A 265 29.36 -3.37 -15.44
N PRO A 266 30.17 -4.35 -15.88
CA PRO A 266 30.45 -5.55 -15.09
C PRO A 266 31.21 -5.21 -13.81
N ARG A 267 30.82 -5.86 -12.71
CA ARG A 267 31.39 -5.71 -11.36
C ARG A 267 31.87 -7.08 -10.89
N ASN A 268 33.01 -7.51 -11.41
CA ASN A 268 33.62 -8.80 -11.14
C ASN A 268 34.25 -8.86 -9.73
N LEU A 269 33.40 -8.92 -8.70
CA LEU A 269 33.83 -8.89 -7.28
C LEU A 269 33.92 -10.31 -6.68
N HIS A 270 32.94 -11.17 -6.96
CA HIS A 270 32.70 -12.43 -6.23
C HIS A 270 33.52 -13.63 -6.70
N HIS A 271 34.35 -13.47 -7.72
CA HIS A 271 35.20 -14.55 -8.23
C HIS A 271 36.45 -14.80 -7.36
N SER A 272 36.74 -13.92 -6.40
CA SER A 272 37.79 -14.04 -5.40
C SER A 272 37.48 -13.08 -4.24
N PHE A 273 38.35 -12.99 -3.22
CA PHE A 273 38.15 -12.09 -2.06
C PHE A 273 38.58 -10.65 -2.36
N ILE A 274 38.13 -10.08 -3.48
CA ILE A 274 38.62 -8.80 -4.03
C ILE A 274 38.41 -7.64 -3.04
N GLU A 275 37.22 -7.54 -2.44
CA GLU A 275 36.86 -6.52 -1.45
C GLU A 275 37.74 -6.53 -0.18
N ARG A 276 38.46 -7.64 0.07
CA ARG A 276 39.37 -7.81 1.20
C ARG A 276 40.84 -7.68 0.80
N LEU A 277 41.22 -8.13 -0.40
CA LEU A 277 42.60 -8.15 -0.90
C LEU A 277 43.02 -6.81 -1.50
N PHE A 278 42.09 -6.07 -2.12
CA PHE A 278 42.31 -4.71 -2.59
C PHE A 278 41.69 -3.73 -1.57
N SER A 279 42.43 -2.68 -1.21
CA SER A 279 41.91 -1.66 -0.29
C SER A 279 40.67 -0.99 -0.90
N LEU A 280 39.66 -0.76 -0.07
CA LEU A 280 38.39 -0.09 -0.43
C LEU A 280 38.59 1.35 -0.96
N GLU A 281 39.80 1.89 -0.87
CA GLU A 281 40.22 3.21 -1.40
C GLU A 281 39.89 3.44 -2.89
N ASN A 282 39.76 2.38 -3.70
CA ASN A 282 39.41 2.50 -5.13
C ASN A 282 37.91 2.34 -5.42
N LEU A 283 37.06 2.02 -4.43
CA LEU A 283 35.62 1.95 -4.59
C LEU A 283 34.98 3.25 -4.08
N PRO A 284 34.39 4.08 -4.95
CA PRO A 284 33.78 5.34 -4.51
C PRO A 284 32.59 5.06 -3.58
N VAL A 285 32.74 5.45 -2.31
CA VAL A 285 31.75 5.26 -1.22
C VAL A 285 30.36 5.85 -1.54
N GLU A 286 30.28 6.74 -2.53
CA GLU A 286 29.04 7.40 -2.98
C GLU A 286 28.39 6.76 -4.23
N GLU A 287 28.88 5.62 -4.75
CA GLU A 287 28.37 5.04 -6.00
C GLU A 287 26.95 4.48 -5.86
N LYS A 288 26.01 5.09 -6.59
CA LYS A 288 24.59 4.73 -6.56
C LYS A 288 24.32 3.56 -7.51
N LEU A 289 24.36 2.34 -6.97
CA LEU A 289 24.17 1.09 -7.72
C LEU A 289 22.81 1.01 -8.45
N VAL A 290 21.75 1.61 -7.90
CA VAL A 290 20.42 1.66 -8.53
C VAL A 290 20.35 2.84 -9.50
N HIS A 291 20.66 2.57 -10.76
CA HIS A 291 20.77 3.58 -11.82
C HIS A 291 19.46 4.36 -12.05
N SER A 292 18.31 3.70 -11.93
CA SER A 292 16.98 4.33 -12.06
C SER A 292 16.73 5.45 -11.04
N MET A 293 17.35 5.38 -9.84
CA MET A 293 17.23 6.44 -8.84
C MET A 293 18.03 7.70 -9.20
N ALA A 294 18.95 7.66 -10.17
CA ALA A 294 19.80 8.80 -10.50
C ALA A 294 18.98 10.01 -11.00
N GLY A 295 17.89 9.78 -11.75
CA GLY A 295 16.96 10.84 -12.16
C GLY A 295 16.28 11.47 -10.95
N LEU A 296 15.60 10.66 -10.12
CA LEU A 296 14.91 11.11 -8.92
C LEU A 296 15.83 11.86 -7.93
N TRP A 297 17.08 11.43 -7.77
CA TRP A 297 18.08 12.16 -6.98
C TRP A 297 18.48 13.49 -7.61
N LYS A 298 18.60 13.60 -8.94
CA LYS A 298 18.87 14.88 -9.62
C LYS A 298 17.69 15.84 -9.41
N ASP A 299 16.45 15.35 -9.53
CA ASP A 299 15.24 16.17 -9.37
C ASP A 299 15.00 16.62 -7.94
N GLU A 300 15.14 15.75 -6.94
CA GLU A 300 15.06 16.13 -5.53
C GLU A 300 16.21 17.09 -5.14
N THR A 301 17.41 16.91 -5.71
CA THR A 301 18.53 17.86 -5.52
C THR A 301 18.20 19.22 -6.13
N LYS A 302 17.70 19.28 -7.36
CA LYS A 302 17.25 20.50 -8.04
C LYS A 302 16.11 21.19 -7.28
N ARG A 303 15.14 20.43 -6.77
CA ARG A 303 14.03 20.89 -5.93
C ARG A 303 14.50 21.46 -4.60
N ARG A 304 15.42 20.78 -3.89
CA ARG A 304 16.01 21.27 -2.63
C ARG A 304 16.83 22.53 -2.86
N LYS A 305 17.69 22.58 -3.88
CA LYS A 305 18.45 23.79 -4.25
C LYS A 305 17.51 24.97 -4.53
N LYS A 306 16.46 24.76 -5.35
CA LYS A 306 15.42 25.77 -5.61
C LYS A 306 14.70 26.24 -4.35
N ARG A 307 14.39 25.34 -3.40
CA ARG A 307 13.74 25.67 -2.11
C ARG A 307 14.68 26.42 -1.16
N LEU A 308 15.99 26.15 -1.21
CA LEU A 308 17.03 26.77 -0.38
C LEU A 308 17.62 28.04 -1.00
N GLY A 309 17.22 28.43 -2.21
CA GLY A 309 17.78 29.57 -2.95
C GLY A 309 19.19 29.34 -3.50
N ILE A 310 19.67 28.09 -3.52
CA ILE A 310 21.00 27.71 -4.01
C ILE A 310 20.97 27.66 -5.56
N PRO A 311 21.94 28.27 -6.27
CA PRO A 311 22.05 28.15 -7.71
C PRO A 311 22.19 26.69 -8.17
N ILE A 312 21.46 26.31 -9.23
CA ILE A 312 21.51 24.95 -9.79
C ILE A 312 22.92 24.65 -10.39
N SER A 313 23.65 25.68 -10.80
CA SER A 313 24.98 25.60 -11.41
C SER A 313 26.11 25.18 -10.45
N ASP A 314 25.97 25.36 -9.14
CA ASP A 314 27.00 24.97 -8.18
C ASP A 314 26.97 23.46 -7.95
N SER A 315 27.75 22.70 -8.70
CA SER A 315 27.88 21.25 -8.52
C SER A 315 28.55 20.85 -7.20
N SER A 316 29.35 21.74 -6.61
CA SER A 316 30.11 21.52 -5.36
C SER A 316 29.29 21.63 -4.07
N SER A 317 28.07 22.21 -4.11
CA SER A 317 27.22 22.34 -2.94
C SER A 317 26.20 21.20 -2.84
N THR A 318 26.24 20.44 -1.75
CA THR A 318 25.24 19.42 -1.44
C THR A 318 24.06 20.07 -0.67
N PRO A 319 22.80 19.85 -1.08
CA PRO A 319 21.64 20.35 -0.34
C PRO A 319 21.15 19.36 0.74
N TYR A 320 22.04 18.48 1.22
CA TYR A 320 21.77 17.43 2.19
C TYR A 320 22.61 17.71 3.44
N PRO A 321 22.02 17.69 4.64
CA PRO A 321 22.76 17.94 5.86
C PRO A 321 23.69 16.75 6.19
N PRO A 322 24.79 16.96 6.94
CA PRO A 322 25.81 15.93 7.14
C PRO A 322 25.28 14.62 7.71
N GLU A 323 24.26 14.66 8.59
CA GLU A 323 23.70 13.45 9.21
C GLU A 323 23.04 12.50 8.19
N VAL A 324 22.60 13.03 7.04
CA VAL A 324 22.01 12.24 5.94
C VAL A 324 23.07 11.61 5.03
N LEU A 325 24.32 12.03 5.16
CA LEU A 325 25.47 11.53 4.39
C LEU A 325 26.33 10.54 5.20
N VAL A 326 26.03 10.33 6.49
CA VAL A 326 26.69 9.31 7.32
C VAL A 326 26.18 7.92 6.92
N SER A 327 27.09 6.98 6.66
CA SER A 327 26.70 5.59 6.39
C SER A 327 26.02 4.97 7.62
N MET A 328 24.87 4.33 7.41
CA MET A 328 24.15 3.57 8.44
C MET A 328 24.71 2.15 8.64
N SER A 329 25.76 1.76 7.90
CA SER A 329 26.48 0.50 8.11
C SER A 329 27.19 0.51 9.46
N ALA A 330 27.02 -0.52 10.29
CA ALA A 330 27.94 -0.73 11.41
C ALA A 330 29.35 -1.00 10.87
N ASP A 331 30.40 -0.65 11.63
CA ASP A 331 31.77 -1.01 11.25
C ASP A 331 31.91 -2.55 11.24
N PRO A 332 32.14 -3.17 10.07
CA PRO A 332 32.22 -4.63 9.95
C PRO A 332 33.48 -5.22 10.61
N ARG A 333 34.36 -4.38 11.16
CA ARG A 333 35.59 -4.77 11.89
C ARG A 333 35.45 -4.56 13.41
N ASN A 334 34.27 -4.19 13.90
CA ASN A 334 34.01 -4.00 15.32
C ASN A 334 33.67 -5.34 16.01
N ASP A 335 34.69 -6.06 16.46
CA ASP A 335 34.58 -7.35 17.16
C ASP A 335 34.03 -7.27 18.60
N SER A 336 33.63 -6.08 19.07
CA SER A 336 33.10 -5.89 20.43
C SER A 336 31.83 -6.71 20.68
N ALA A 337 31.62 -7.12 21.93
CA ALA A 337 30.49 -7.97 22.30
C ALA A 337 29.16 -7.23 22.05
N GLY A 338 28.32 -7.78 21.17
CA GLY A 338 27.02 -7.19 20.80
C GLY A 338 25.97 -7.26 21.90
N GLY A 339 26.22 -8.06 22.95
CA GLY A 339 25.35 -8.20 24.11
C GLY A 339 24.21 -9.19 23.90
N TRP A 340 24.32 -10.08 22.89
CA TRP A 340 23.28 -11.06 22.62
C TRP A 340 23.33 -12.21 23.62
N ARG A 341 22.15 -12.69 24.06
CA ARG A 341 22.02 -13.67 25.16
C ARG A 341 22.80 -14.98 24.96
N HIS A 342 23.00 -15.40 23.72
CA HIS A 342 23.69 -16.65 23.35
C HIS A 342 24.98 -16.39 22.54
N GLU A 343 25.56 -15.18 22.65
CA GLU A 343 26.73 -14.79 21.85
C GLU A 343 27.95 -15.68 22.12
N GLU A 344 28.25 -15.96 23.39
CA GLU A 344 29.36 -16.85 23.79
C GLU A 344 29.14 -18.29 23.29
N GLU A 345 27.94 -18.84 23.46
CA GLU A 345 27.55 -20.17 22.97
C GLU A 345 27.74 -20.29 21.44
N TYR A 346 27.40 -19.25 20.68
CA TYR A 346 27.60 -19.25 19.24
C TYR A 346 29.07 -19.05 18.83
N ARG A 347 29.84 -18.21 19.54
CA ARG A 347 31.29 -18.05 19.30
C ARG A 347 32.01 -19.39 19.49
N ASP A 348 31.75 -20.11 20.59
CA ASP A 348 32.33 -21.45 20.84
C ASP A 348 31.96 -22.46 19.74
N LEU A 349 30.72 -22.41 19.22
CA LEU A 349 30.28 -23.27 18.11
C LEU A 349 30.97 -22.94 16.78
N VAL A 350 31.22 -21.67 16.45
CA VAL A 350 32.03 -21.27 15.27
C VAL A 350 33.44 -21.84 15.41
N ASP A 351 34.00 -21.71 16.61
CA ASP A 351 35.34 -22.12 16.93
C ASP A 351 35.54 -23.64 16.85
N GLU A 352 34.52 -24.44 17.16
CA GLU A 352 34.57 -25.90 17.00
C GLU A 352 34.29 -26.33 15.55
N LEU A 353 33.32 -25.71 14.86
CA LEU A 353 33.05 -26.00 13.44
C LEU A 353 34.26 -25.71 12.55
N SER A 354 34.93 -24.56 12.74
CA SER A 354 36.14 -24.21 11.99
C SER A 354 37.30 -25.19 12.24
N LYS A 355 37.46 -25.69 13.47
CA LYS A 355 38.43 -26.77 13.79
C LYS A 355 38.06 -28.09 13.10
N GLN A 356 36.77 -28.42 12.98
CA GLN A 356 36.30 -29.62 12.28
C GLN A 356 36.51 -29.52 10.77
N GLU A 357 36.16 -28.40 10.13
CA GLU A 357 36.40 -28.17 8.70
C GLU A 357 37.89 -28.14 8.36
N ARG A 358 38.73 -27.49 9.18
CA ARG A 358 40.18 -27.49 8.99
C ARG A 358 40.77 -28.90 9.05
N LYS A 359 40.28 -29.77 9.95
CA LYS A 359 40.66 -31.19 9.99
C LYS A 359 40.19 -31.93 8.73
N ALA A 360 38.95 -31.70 8.28
CA ALA A 360 38.40 -32.33 7.08
C ALA A 360 39.17 -31.96 5.79
N ARG A 361 39.68 -30.72 5.70
CA ARG A 361 40.53 -30.23 4.60
C ARG A 361 42.02 -30.61 4.72
N GLY A 362 42.40 -31.50 5.63
CA GLY A 362 43.79 -31.97 5.75
C GLY A 362 44.75 -31.04 6.50
N GLY A 363 44.27 -30.02 7.21
CA GLY A 363 45.04 -29.26 8.21
C GLY A 363 45.92 -28.12 7.70
N GLY A 364 46.09 -27.97 6.38
CA GLY A 364 46.92 -26.92 5.77
C GLY A 364 46.55 -25.49 6.20
N ASP A 365 47.50 -24.56 6.07
CA ASP A 365 47.24 -23.14 6.30
C ASP A 365 46.50 -22.54 5.11
N LEU A 366 45.35 -21.90 5.38
CA LEU A 366 44.49 -21.27 4.39
C LEU A 366 44.76 -19.76 4.36
N SER A 367 45.10 -19.21 3.19
CA SER A 367 45.10 -17.77 2.95
C SER A 367 43.92 -17.38 2.06
N PHE A 368 43.48 -16.11 2.12
CA PHE A 368 42.44 -15.59 1.23
C PHE A 368 42.87 -15.64 -0.26
N GLU A 369 44.17 -15.67 -0.54
CA GLU A 369 44.73 -15.81 -1.89
C GLU A 369 44.74 -17.25 -2.41
N SER A 370 44.75 -18.25 -1.51
CA SER A 370 44.83 -19.69 -1.84
C SER A 370 43.53 -20.47 -1.60
N PHE A 371 42.48 -19.83 -1.07
CA PHE A 371 41.20 -20.47 -0.77
C PHE A 371 40.35 -20.71 -2.02
N ALA A 372 40.27 -19.71 -2.91
CA ALA A 372 39.89 -19.98 -4.28
C ALA A 372 41.03 -20.81 -4.90
N GLY A 373 40.71 -21.85 -5.67
CA GLY A 373 41.70 -22.72 -6.29
C GLY A 373 42.68 -21.96 -7.20
N PRO A 374 43.71 -22.63 -7.75
CA PRO A 374 44.57 -22.00 -8.74
C PRO A 374 43.73 -21.29 -9.79
N ARG A 375 44.18 -20.10 -10.23
CA ARG A 375 43.56 -19.35 -11.32
C ARG A 375 43.65 -20.17 -12.61
N GLU A 376 42.75 -21.13 -12.77
CA GLU A 376 42.46 -21.70 -14.08
C GLU A 376 41.94 -20.55 -14.92
N GLU A 377 42.75 -20.16 -15.90
CA GLU A 377 42.37 -19.21 -16.92
C GLU A 377 41.28 -19.86 -17.76
N ALA A 378 40.03 -19.80 -17.26
CA ALA A 378 38.80 -20.08 -17.98
C ALA A 378 38.56 -18.98 -19.04
N GLY A 379 39.58 -18.78 -19.90
CA GLY A 379 39.73 -17.69 -20.86
C GLY A 379 38.88 -17.83 -22.12
N GLY A 380 38.05 -18.88 -22.20
CA GLY A 380 37.07 -19.07 -23.26
C GLY A 380 35.59 -19.07 -22.81
N VAL A 381 35.30 -19.30 -21.52
CA VAL A 381 33.91 -19.40 -21.04
C VAL A 381 33.37 -18.01 -20.69
N GLN A 382 32.27 -17.62 -21.32
CA GLN A 382 31.60 -16.32 -21.09
C GLN A 382 30.97 -16.25 -19.70
N THR A 383 30.98 -15.07 -19.08
CA THR A 383 30.19 -14.80 -17.88
C THR A 383 28.69 -14.78 -18.19
N VAL A 384 27.85 -14.91 -17.16
CA VAL A 384 26.39 -14.76 -17.26
C VAL A 384 25.99 -13.45 -17.93
N LEU A 385 26.68 -12.34 -17.66
CA LEU A 385 26.41 -11.05 -18.30
C LEU A 385 26.78 -11.05 -19.80
N GLU A 386 27.96 -11.56 -20.15
CA GLU A 386 28.45 -11.66 -21.54
C GLU A 386 27.61 -12.66 -22.36
N SER A 387 27.08 -13.71 -21.74
CA SER A 387 26.28 -14.77 -22.40
C SER A 387 25.00 -14.26 -23.08
N VAL A 388 24.57 -13.02 -22.83
CA VAL A 388 23.44 -12.37 -23.52
C VAL A 388 23.80 -12.04 -24.97
N GLU A 389 25.07 -11.75 -25.24
CA GLU A 389 25.58 -11.26 -26.54
C GLU A 389 25.94 -12.41 -27.49
N GLU A 390 25.92 -13.64 -26.99
CA GLU A 390 26.26 -14.85 -27.75
C GLU A 390 25.34 -15.07 -28.97
N LEU A 391 24.04 -14.76 -28.81
CA LEU A 391 23.04 -14.89 -29.88
C LEU A 391 22.92 -13.63 -30.76
N PHE A 392 23.84 -12.66 -30.64
CA PHE A 392 23.86 -11.53 -31.57
C PHE A 392 24.19 -12.03 -32.98
N HIS A 393 23.52 -11.44 -33.97
CA HIS A 393 23.59 -11.82 -35.37
C HIS A 393 25.00 -11.63 -35.92
N GLU A 394 25.70 -10.55 -35.54
CA GLU A 394 27.11 -10.35 -35.89
C GLU A 394 28.00 -11.47 -35.32
N ASN A 395 27.90 -11.74 -34.01
CA ASN A 395 28.69 -12.78 -33.33
C ASN A 395 28.46 -14.19 -33.89
N LEU A 396 27.20 -14.56 -34.17
CA LEU A 396 26.88 -15.84 -34.79
C LEU A 396 27.37 -15.92 -36.24
N THR A 397 27.25 -14.84 -37.02
CA THR A 397 27.74 -14.81 -38.40
C THR A 397 29.26 -14.98 -38.46
N SER A 398 30.01 -14.32 -37.56
CA SER A 398 31.45 -14.54 -37.41
C SER A 398 31.79 -15.98 -37.00
N ARG A 399 31.07 -16.56 -36.02
CA ARG A 399 31.23 -17.97 -35.63
C ARG A 399 30.99 -18.94 -36.80
N TRP A 400 29.97 -18.70 -37.62
CA TRP A 400 29.69 -19.51 -38.81
C TRP A 400 30.76 -19.34 -39.90
N ALA A 401 31.30 -18.13 -40.09
CA ALA A 401 32.39 -17.88 -41.01
C ALA A 401 33.66 -18.65 -40.60
N SER A 402 34.08 -18.54 -39.33
CA SER A 402 35.26 -19.28 -38.82
C SER A 402 35.11 -20.80 -38.96
N ARG A 403 33.92 -21.35 -38.63
CA ARG A 403 33.65 -22.79 -38.86
C ARG A 403 33.73 -23.19 -40.34
N SER A 404 33.26 -22.33 -41.25
CA SER A 404 33.35 -22.59 -42.69
C SER A 404 34.79 -22.51 -43.22
N GLU A 405 35.67 -21.74 -42.59
CA GLU A 405 37.10 -21.68 -42.90
C GLU A 405 37.84 -22.92 -42.35
N GLU A 406 37.52 -23.33 -41.11
CA GLU A 406 38.07 -24.54 -40.47
C GLU A 406 37.66 -25.85 -41.19
N ALA A 407 36.43 -25.92 -41.72
CA ALA A 407 35.92 -27.08 -42.47
C ALA A 407 36.57 -27.28 -43.86
N GLY A 408 37.43 -26.35 -44.31
CA GLY A 408 38.39 -26.62 -45.39
C GLY A 408 37.79 -26.93 -46.76
N GLY A 409 36.73 -26.21 -47.18
CA GLY A 409 36.26 -26.19 -48.56
C GLY A 409 35.64 -27.49 -49.09
N LYS A 410 35.41 -28.49 -48.23
CA LYS A 410 34.44 -29.55 -48.52
C LYS A 410 33.05 -29.04 -48.17
N GLU A 411 32.08 -29.32 -49.02
CA GLU A 411 30.67 -29.14 -48.69
C GLU A 411 30.26 -30.19 -47.64
N GLU A 412 30.60 -29.93 -46.37
CA GLU A 412 29.83 -30.51 -45.28
C GLU A 412 28.41 -29.95 -45.39
N GLN A 413 27.45 -30.84 -45.62
CA GLN A 413 26.04 -30.47 -45.66
C GLN A 413 25.66 -29.82 -44.33
N PRO A 414 24.79 -28.79 -44.31
CA PRO A 414 24.49 -28.00 -43.11
C PRO A 414 23.63 -28.73 -42.06
N ASN A 415 23.74 -30.06 -41.96
CA ASN A 415 22.91 -30.93 -41.12
C ASN A 415 23.35 -31.00 -39.65
N ASP A 416 24.58 -30.62 -39.29
CA ASP A 416 25.10 -30.81 -37.92
C ASP A 416 24.52 -29.83 -36.86
N MET A 417 23.64 -28.91 -37.29
CA MET A 417 22.67 -28.23 -36.42
C MET A 417 21.24 -28.15 -37.00
N ALA A 418 20.97 -28.79 -38.13
CA ALA A 418 19.67 -28.74 -38.81
C ALA A 418 19.06 -30.13 -39.02
N THR A 419 18.23 -30.56 -38.07
CA THR A 419 16.96 -31.29 -38.26
C THR A 419 16.87 -32.57 -39.11
N THR A 420 17.95 -33.14 -39.65
CA THR A 420 17.92 -34.47 -40.31
C THR A 420 19.15 -35.32 -39.97
N GLY A 421 19.01 -36.14 -38.92
CA GLY A 421 19.96 -37.16 -38.49
C GLY A 421 19.42 -38.59 -38.63
N THR A 422 18.56 -38.86 -39.62
CA THR A 422 18.06 -40.21 -39.91
C THR A 422 19.08 -41.02 -40.73
N ASP A 423 20.25 -41.28 -40.16
CA ASP A 423 21.22 -42.23 -40.72
C ASP A 423 21.45 -43.41 -39.74
N GLY A 424 20.67 -44.48 -39.97
CA GLY A 424 21.10 -45.85 -39.73
C GLY A 424 21.35 -46.35 -38.30
N VAL A 425 21.24 -45.53 -37.25
CA VAL A 425 21.35 -46.03 -35.87
C VAL A 425 20.09 -46.80 -35.48
N LYS A 426 20.26 -48.08 -35.14
CA LYS A 426 19.15 -48.93 -34.68
C LYS A 426 18.58 -48.38 -33.37
N HIS A 427 17.27 -48.12 -33.34
CA HIS A 427 16.52 -47.79 -32.12
C HIS A 427 16.43 -49.00 -31.17
N GLU A 428 17.54 -49.30 -30.49
CA GLU A 428 17.59 -50.18 -29.33
C GLU A 428 18.31 -49.42 -28.20
N ARG A 429 17.55 -48.64 -27.39
CA ARG A 429 17.83 -48.05 -26.04
C ARG A 429 17.42 -46.57 -25.81
N ASP A 430 16.59 -45.95 -26.65
CA ASP A 430 16.13 -44.56 -26.38
C ASP A 430 15.22 -44.43 -25.13
N ASP A 431 14.57 -45.52 -24.70
CA ASP A 431 13.70 -45.60 -23.52
C ASP A 431 14.37 -45.20 -22.18
N ALA A 432 15.69 -45.03 -22.16
CA ALA A 432 16.46 -44.69 -20.95
C ALA A 432 16.69 -43.18 -20.74
N LEU A 433 16.43 -42.33 -21.73
CA LEU A 433 16.79 -40.89 -21.67
C LEU A 433 15.68 -39.96 -21.15
N VAL A 434 14.43 -40.43 -21.06
CA VAL A 434 13.28 -39.67 -20.55
C VAL A 434 12.41 -40.59 -19.68
N ASP A 435 12.15 -40.21 -18.42
CA ASP A 435 11.28 -41.01 -17.54
C ASP A 435 9.79 -40.77 -17.85
N MET A 436 9.26 -41.61 -18.73
CA MET A 436 7.84 -41.65 -19.11
C MET A 436 6.90 -41.80 -17.90
N SER A 437 7.33 -42.46 -16.82
CA SER A 437 6.51 -42.69 -15.63
C SER A 437 6.32 -41.43 -14.79
N SER A 438 7.32 -40.54 -14.77
CA SER A 438 7.22 -39.23 -14.11
C SER A 438 6.18 -38.34 -14.82
N ILE A 439 6.23 -38.29 -16.16
CA ILE A 439 5.34 -37.48 -17.00
C ILE A 439 3.88 -37.94 -16.85
N ALA A 440 3.64 -39.25 -16.91
CA ALA A 440 2.30 -39.82 -16.80
C ALA A 440 1.64 -39.61 -15.42
N ARG A 441 2.41 -39.64 -14.32
CA ARG A 441 1.88 -39.40 -12.97
C ARG A 441 1.30 -38.00 -12.78
N TYR A 442 1.83 -37.01 -13.48
CA TYR A 442 1.35 -35.63 -13.39
C TYR A 442 0.07 -35.41 -14.22
N GLN A 443 -0.08 -36.10 -15.37
CA GLN A 443 -1.26 -35.95 -16.24
C GLN A 443 -2.57 -36.40 -15.58
N HIS A 444 -2.53 -37.18 -14.50
CA HIS A 444 -3.70 -37.53 -13.70
C HIS A 444 -4.03 -36.52 -12.57
N GLN A 445 -3.25 -35.44 -12.41
CA GLN A 445 -3.56 -34.32 -11.51
C GLN A 445 -4.07 -33.07 -12.26
N ASP A 446 -3.96 -33.04 -13.59
CA ASP A 446 -4.34 -31.89 -14.44
C ASP A 446 -5.78 -31.99 -15.00
N ASP A 447 -6.55 -33.05 -14.72
CA ASP A 447 -7.95 -33.20 -15.18
C ASP A 447 -8.92 -32.32 -14.36
N ASP A 448 -8.52 -31.95 -13.14
CA ASP A 448 -9.11 -30.83 -12.37
C ASP A 448 -8.55 -29.50 -12.91
N GLY A 449 -8.93 -29.18 -14.15
CA GLY A 449 -8.38 -28.09 -14.97
C GLY A 449 -8.76 -26.68 -14.55
N ASP A 450 -8.46 -26.27 -13.32
CA ASP A 450 -8.48 -24.87 -12.89
C ASP A 450 -7.22 -24.56 -12.08
N HIS A 451 -6.47 -23.53 -12.50
CA HIS A 451 -5.31 -23.07 -11.74
C HIS A 451 -5.79 -22.26 -10.55
N ASP A 452 -6.17 -22.98 -9.49
CA ASP A 452 -6.56 -22.40 -8.22
C ASP A 452 -5.55 -21.36 -7.75
N SER A 453 -6.08 -20.21 -7.32
CA SER A 453 -5.26 -19.10 -6.86
C SER A 453 -4.44 -19.53 -5.65
N ASP A 454 -3.32 -18.85 -5.39
CA ASP A 454 -2.52 -19.17 -4.19
C ASP A 454 -3.35 -19.03 -2.89
N GLU A 455 -4.45 -18.25 -2.89
CA GLU A 455 -5.44 -18.21 -1.80
C GLU A 455 -6.32 -19.47 -1.74
N ASP A 456 -6.82 -19.98 -2.87
CA ASP A 456 -7.65 -21.20 -2.92
C ASP A 456 -6.82 -22.44 -2.52
N VAL A 457 -5.56 -22.51 -2.97
CA VAL A 457 -4.59 -23.53 -2.55
C VAL A 457 -4.21 -23.37 -1.07
N ALA A 458 -4.10 -22.14 -0.54
CA ALA A 458 -3.89 -21.92 0.89
C ALA A 458 -5.12 -22.32 1.72
N ARG A 459 -6.33 -22.07 1.21
CA ARG A 459 -7.60 -22.39 1.86
C ARG A 459 -7.85 -23.90 1.91
N THR A 460 -7.60 -24.63 0.82
CA THR A 460 -7.63 -26.10 0.78
C THR A 460 -6.52 -26.73 1.62
N LYS A 461 -5.31 -26.12 1.68
CA LYS A 461 -4.25 -26.56 2.63
C LYS A 461 -4.63 -26.30 4.09
N ALA A 462 -5.30 -25.19 4.41
CA ALA A 462 -5.79 -24.92 5.75
C ALA A 462 -6.92 -25.89 6.16
N LEU A 463 -7.83 -26.21 5.23
CA LEU A 463 -8.87 -27.22 5.41
C LEU A 463 -8.27 -28.62 5.64
N THR A 464 -7.34 -29.06 4.77
CA THR A 464 -6.68 -30.38 4.93
C THR A 464 -5.72 -30.45 6.12
N GLN A 465 -5.15 -29.33 6.59
CA GLN A 465 -4.48 -29.28 7.89
C GLN A 465 -5.48 -29.44 9.04
N ARG A 466 -6.63 -28.77 8.99
CA ARG A 466 -7.70 -28.90 9.99
C ARG A 466 -8.25 -30.33 10.06
N GLU A 467 -8.41 -31.00 8.93
CA GLU A 467 -8.74 -32.43 8.87
C GLU A 467 -7.65 -33.31 9.48
N LYS A 468 -6.36 -33.04 9.18
CA LYS A 468 -5.24 -33.77 9.80
C LYS A 468 -5.14 -33.55 11.31
N PHE A 469 -5.52 -32.39 11.83
CA PHE A 469 -5.62 -32.16 13.28
C PHE A 469 -6.79 -32.93 13.92
N ARG A 470 -7.92 -33.01 13.21
CA ARG A 470 -9.10 -33.80 13.62
C ARG A 470 -8.78 -35.30 13.65
N ASP A 471 -8.16 -35.82 12.59
CA ASP A 471 -7.77 -37.24 12.47
C ASP A 471 -6.62 -37.62 13.42
N ALA A 472 -5.77 -36.65 13.81
CA ALA A 472 -4.76 -36.83 14.84
C ALA A 472 -5.30 -36.73 16.28
N GLY A 473 -6.60 -36.43 16.47
CA GLY A 473 -7.24 -36.35 17.79
C GLY A 473 -6.76 -35.17 18.65
N LEU A 474 -6.30 -34.08 18.03
CA LEU A 474 -5.69 -32.93 18.71
C LEU A 474 -6.62 -31.70 18.84
N ASP A 475 -7.93 -31.86 18.66
CA ASP A 475 -8.96 -30.82 18.85
C ASP A 475 -9.20 -30.51 20.35
N GLY A 476 -8.15 -30.01 21.02
CA GLY A 476 -8.11 -29.85 22.48
C GLY A 476 -7.69 -28.46 22.99
N ALA A 477 -7.61 -27.43 22.14
CA ALA A 477 -7.14 -26.10 22.56
C ALA A 477 -7.60 -24.87 21.72
N VAL A 478 -8.77 -24.91 21.07
CA VAL A 478 -9.41 -23.69 20.51
C VAL A 478 -10.86 -23.64 20.93
N GLY A 479 -11.24 -22.60 21.67
CA GLY A 479 -12.59 -22.46 22.21
C GLY A 479 -13.54 -21.80 21.22
N GLU A 480 -14.36 -22.60 20.55
CA GLU A 480 -15.55 -22.14 19.83
C GLU A 480 -16.81 -22.81 20.41
N GLY A 481 -17.93 -22.10 20.38
CA GLY A 481 -19.14 -22.49 21.10
C GLY A 481 -19.79 -23.77 20.56
N LYS A 482 -20.24 -24.65 21.46
CA LYS A 482 -21.00 -25.85 21.10
C LYS A 482 -22.27 -25.47 20.31
N VAL A 483 -22.31 -25.87 19.04
CA VAL A 483 -23.55 -25.95 18.25
C VAL A 483 -24.02 -27.40 18.31
N GLU A 484 -25.16 -27.64 18.96
CA GLU A 484 -25.78 -28.96 19.02
C GLU A 484 -26.71 -29.17 17.81
N GLY A 485 -26.48 -30.24 17.05
CA GLY A 485 -27.26 -30.64 15.88
C GLY A 485 -26.57 -31.74 15.09
N THR A 486 -27.31 -32.58 14.36
CA THR A 486 -26.73 -33.52 13.39
C THR A 486 -26.32 -32.79 12.10
N VAL A 487 -25.42 -33.38 11.30
CA VAL A 487 -24.92 -32.76 10.05
C VAL A 487 -26.06 -32.32 9.13
N GLU A 488 -27.05 -33.20 8.90
CA GLU A 488 -28.26 -32.91 8.12
C GLU A 488 -29.14 -31.76 8.67
N GLN A 489 -29.06 -31.47 9.97
CA GLN A 489 -29.76 -30.35 10.61
C GLN A 489 -28.97 -29.05 10.51
N ILE A 490 -27.63 -29.14 10.41
CA ILE A 490 -26.75 -27.99 10.19
C ILE A 490 -26.81 -27.58 8.71
N GLU A 491 -26.77 -28.54 7.78
CA GLU A 491 -26.93 -28.31 6.34
C GLU A 491 -28.29 -27.70 6.00
N ARG A 492 -29.41 -28.28 6.46
CA ARG A 492 -30.75 -27.67 6.27
C ARG A 492 -30.89 -26.28 6.88
N ARG A 493 -30.08 -25.93 7.89
CA ARG A 493 -30.07 -24.61 8.53
C ARG A 493 -29.14 -23.63 7.81
N ALA A 494 -28.15 -24.11 7.08
CA ALA A 494 -27.33 -23.35 6.15
C ALA A 494 -28.10 -23.06 4.84
N GLU A 495 -28.79 -24.06 4.27
CA GLU A 495 -29.68 -23.89 3.11
C GLU A 495 -30.78 -22.85 3.38
N GLN A 496 -31.45 -22.94 4.54
CA GLN A 496 -32.41 -21.91 4.98
C GLN A 496 -31.78 -20.52 5.18
N LEU A 497 -30.48 -20.45 5.47
CA LEU A 497 -29.75 -19.18 5.59
C LEU A 497 -29.44 -18.59 4.21
N GLU A 498 -28.98 -19.40 3.25
CA GLU A 498 -28.74 -18.99 1.86
C GLU A 498 -30.04 -18.52 1.18
N ASP A 499 -31.16 -19.22 1.39
CA ASP A 499 -32.47 -18.78 0.88
C ASP A 499 -32.93 -17.46 1.52
N THR A 500 -32.65 -17.22 2.82
CA THR A 500 -32.95 -15.91 3.44
C THR A 500 -32.02 -14.79 2.98
N VAL A 501 -30.79 -15.09 2.56
CA VAL A 501 -29.86 -14.11 1.96
C VAL A 501 -30.31 -13.77 0.54
N ARG A 502 -30.64 -14.76 -0.29
CA ARG A 502 -31.22 -14.55 -1.63
C ARG A 502 -32.53 -13.76 -1.59
N ALA A 503 -33.40 -14.02 -0.62
CA ALA A 503 -34.63 -13.25 -0.42
C ALA A 503 -34.36 -11.80 0.04
N ALA A 504 -33.26 -11.55 0.77
CA ALA A 504 -32.86 -10.19 1.17
C ALA A 504 -32.26 -9.39 0.00
N GLU A 505 -31.57 -10.05 -0.94
CA GLU A 505 -31.03 -9.43 -2.15
C GLU A 505 -32.11 -9.05 -3.18
N GLN A 506 -33.28 -9.69 -3.14
CA GLN A 506 -34.42 -9.42 -4.06
C GLN A 506 -35.45 -8.42 -3.52
N GLY A 507 -35.25 -7.84 -2.34
CA GLY A 507 -35.99 -6.65 -1.90
C GLY A 507 -37.47 -6.85 -1.50
N GLU A 508 -37.95 -8.09 -1.35
CA GLU A 508 -39.33 -8.33 -0.88
C GLU A 508 -39.47 -8.20 0.65
N GLN A 509 -40.38 -7.32 1.10
CA GLN A 509 -40.71 -7.17 2.52
C GLN A 509 -41.62 -8.29 3.03
N LEU A 510 -41.05 -9.34 3.62
CA LEU A 510 -41.81 -10.39 4.32
C LEU A 510 -41.68 -10.34 5.84
N LYS A 511 -42.84 -10.43 6.51
CA LYS A 511 -43.02 -10.26 7.96
C LYS A 511 -42.58 -11.51 8.72
N ARG A 512 -41.81 -11.34 9.80
CA ARG A 512 -41.51 -12.43 10.74
C ARG A 512 -42.77 -12.93 11.46
N PRO A 513 -42.98 -14.26 11.60
CA PRO A 513 -44.00 -14.82 12.48
C PRO A 513 -43.57 -14.72 13.96
N ALA A 514 -44.56 -14.68 14.86
CA ALA A 514 -44.35 -14.51 16.29
C ALA A 514 -44.11 -15.85 17.02
N SER A 515 -43.26 -15.83 18.06
CA SER A 515 -43.10 -16.93 19.01
C SER A 515 -44.05 -16.75 20.22
N PRO A 516 -44.69 -17.81 20.77
CA PRO A 516 -45.74 -17.66 21.76
C PRO A 516 -45.26 -17.69 23.23
N ASN A 517 -45.74 -16.71 24.00
CA ASN A 517 -45.92 -16.67 25.47
C ASN A 517 -44.66 -16.71 26.40
N GLY A 518 -44.63 -15.92 27.49
CA GLY A 518 -45.71 -15.06 28.02
C GLY A 518 -45.32 -14.06 29.12
N SER A 519 -46.37 -13.45 29.71
CA SER A 519 -46.40 -12.43 30.79
C SER A 519 -45.53 -11.17 30.57
N GLN A 520 -46.08 -10.10 29.96
CA GLN A 520 -46.89 -9.01 30.59
C GLN A 520 -46.12 -8.14 31.60
N GLY A 521 -46.07 -6.79 31.46
CA GLY A 521 -46.58 -5.95 30.36
C GLY A 521 -46.51 -4.44 30.64
N TRP A 522 -46.87 -3.64 29.62
CA TRP A 522 -47.31 -2.21 29.64
C TRP A 522 -46.35 -1.12 30.23
N PHE A 523 -46.27 0.12 29.73
CA PHE A 523 -47.09 0.89 28.76
C PHE A 523 -46.22 1.70 27.75
N LYS A 524 -46.74 1.90 26.53
CA LYS A 524 -46.40 3.06 25.66
C LYS A 524 -47.70 3.78 25.25
N ARG A 525 -47.70 5.12 25.25
CA ARG A 525 -48.74 5.95 24.61
C ARG A 525 -48.31 6.26 23.15
N PRO A 526 -49.21 6.20 22.15
CA PRO A 526 -48.88 6.57 20.78
C PRO A 526 -49.07 8.08 20.51
N LYS A 527 -48.40 8.59 19.47
CA LYS A 527 -48.72 9.88 18.83
C LYS A 527 -49.85 9.65 17.81
N ILE A 528 -50.76 10.61 17.69
CA ILE A 528 -51.76 10.67 16.61
C ILE A 528 -51.35 11.79 15.64
N SER A 529 -51.38 11.49 14.35
CA SER A 529 -51.32 12.47 13.25
C SER A 529 -52.72 13.01 12.95
N VAL A 530 -52.81 14.28 12.59
CA VAL A 530 -54.08 14.93 12.19
C VAL A 530 -53.91 15.50 10.79
N ALA A 531 -54.85 15.18 9.90
CA ALA A 531 -54.97 15.76 8.56
C ALA A 531 -55.95 16.95 8.56
N ALA A 532 -55.96 17.72 7.47
CA ALA A 532 -56.62 19.02 7.37
C ALA A 532 -58.16 18.96 7.36
N ASP A 533 -58.81 20.08 7.76
CA ASP A 533 -59.86 20.73 6.96
C ASP A 533 -60.26 22.15 7.44
N SER A 534 -60.54 23.01 6.46
CA SER A 534 -61.37 24.25 6.42
C SER A 534 -61.40 25.33 7.54
N GLU A 535 -61.31 26.59 7.09
CA GLU A 535 -61.56 27.89 7.78
C GLU A 535 -63.05 28.18 8.15
N PRO A 536 -63.48 29.40 8.59
CA PRO A 536 -62.91 30.38 9.55
C PRO A 536 -63.93 30.87 10.63
N HIS A 537 -63.49 31.57 11.70
CA HIS A 537 -63.88 32.98 11.97
C HIS A 537 -63.49 33.59 13.36
N ARG A 538 -62.90 34.80 13.26
CA ARG A 538 -63.06 36.01 14.12
C ARG A 538 -62.73 36.04 15.62
N SER A 539 -61.63 36.77 15.88
CA SER A 539 -61.46 37.84 16.90
C SER A 539 -61.24 37.38 18.37
N ARG A 540 -60.46 38.10 19.20
CA ARG A 540 -60.08 39.53 19.20
C ARG A 540 -58.59 39.80 19.46
N ARG A 541 -58.16 41.02 19.09
CA ARG A 541 -56.91 41.68 19.52
C ARG A 541 -56.89 41.86 21.05
N ALA A 542 -55.72 41.73 21.68
CA ALA A 542 -54.97 42.88 22.20
C ALA A 542 -53.65 42.43 22.87
N SER A 543 -52.53 43.00 22.43
CA SER A 543 -51.31 43.06 23.23
C SER A 543 -51.43 44.18 24.26
N PHE A 544 -50.78 44.05 25.42
CA PHE A 544 -49.89 45.10 25.95
C PHE A 544 -48.96 44.50 27.03
N ARG A 545 -47.65 44.73 26.89
CA ARG A 545 -46.67 44.65 28.00
C ARG A 545 -46.85 45.93 28.85
N VAL A 546 -46.43 46.01 30.12
CA VAL A 546 -45.05 46.43 30.45
C VAL A 546 -44.85 46.38 31.97
N ARG A 547 -43.72 45.76 32.36
CA ARG A 547 -42.82 45.99 33.52
C ARG A 547 -43.34 46.01 34.97
N ASP A 548 -42.63 45.19 35.75
CA ASP A 548 -41.86 45.52 36.97
C ASP A 548 -42.53 46.32 38.10
N THR A 549 -42.59 45.69 39.28
CA THR A 549 -41.90 46.23 40.49
C THR A 549 -41.82 45.18 41.61
N LYS A 550 -40.62 45.06 42.20
CA LYS A 550 -40.38 44.65 43.60
C LYS A 550 -40.34 45.93 44.47
N PRO A 551 -40.26 45.85 45.82
CA PRO A 551 -40.78 44.83 46.74
C PRO A 551 -41.57 45.46 47.92
N GLY A 552 -42.12 44.66 48.85
CA GLY A 552 -42.68 45.17 50.10
C GLY A 552 -42.92 44.09 51.15
N ILE A 553 -42.24 44.20 52.30
CA ILE A 553 -42.40 43.35 53.48
C ILE A 553 -43.22 44.12 54.52
N SER A 554 -44.24 43.53 55.13
CA SER A 554 -44.50 43.64 56.59
C SER A 554 -45.64 42.74 57.06
N ALA A 555 -45.53 42.34 58.32
CA ALA A 555 -46.38 41.44 59.10
C ALA A 555 -47.86 41.87 59.27
N LEU A 556 -48.69 40.90 59.67
CA LEU A 556 -49.62 41.01 60.80
C LEU A 556 -50.14 39.62 61.24
N ALA A 557 -49.86 39.26 62.49
CA ALA A 557 -50.70 38.37 63.32
C ALA A 557 -51.73 39.27 64.08
N PRO A 558 -52.74 38.78 64.87
CA PRO A 558 -52.84 37.45 65.49
C PRO A 558 -54.24 36.79 65.65
N GLY A 559 -54.22 35.46 65.85
CA GLY A 559 -54.98 34.70 66.88
C GLY A 559 -56.52 34.64 66.92
N ARG A 560 -57.06 33.41 66.94
CA ARG A 560 -57.99 32.92 68.00
C ARG A 560 -58.16 31.38 68.02
N VAL A 561 -58.55 30.89 69.20
CA VAL A 561 -58.96 29.52 69.61
C VAL A 561 -60.45 29.59 70.05
N PRO A 562 -61.15 28.55 70.59
CA PRO A 562 -61.07 27.08 70.51
C PRO A 562 -62.46 26.40 70.20
N ASP A 563 -62.55 25.09 70.54
CA ASP A 563 -63.71 24.15 70.71
C ASP A 563 -63.82 23.04 69.63
N ASP A 564 -63.69 21.74 69.92
CA ASP A 564 -64.35 20.81 70.89
C ASP A 564 -65.60 20.13 70.26
N GLY A 565 -65.90 18.83 70.40
CA GLY A 565 -65.23 17.64 70.98
C GLY A 565 -65.82 16.39 70.26
N GLY A 566 -65.61 15.10 70.56
CA GLY A 566 -64.78 14.27 71.45
C GLY A 566 -64.67 12.89 70.74
N THR A 567 -64.33 11.71 71.29
CA THR A 567 -63.87 11.18 72.59
C THR A 567 -63.59 9.67 72.35
N ASN A 568 -62.83 9.00 73.24
CA ASN A 568 -62.53 7.55 73.26
C ASN A 568 -61.49 7.08 72.20
N ASP A 569 -60.45 6.30 72.50
CA ASP A 569 -60.10 5.55 73.72
C ASP A 569 -58.60 5.64 74.13
N VAL A 570 -58.38 5.32 75.40
CA VAL A 570 -57.11 5.06 76.13
C VAL A 570 -57.48 3.98 77.20
N PRO A 571 -56.58 3.34 78.00
CA PRO A 571 -55.12 3.36 78.09
C PRO A 571 -54.53 1.91 78.25
N PRO A 572 -53.49 1.59 79.06
CA PRO A 572 -52.07 1.73 78.69
C PRO A 572 -51.10 0.58 79.09
N SER A 573 -49.82 0.81 78.79
CA SER A 573 -48.56 0.46 79.51
C SER A 573 -48.50 -0.45 80.76
N SER A 574 -47.40 -1.24 80.84
CA SER A 574 -46.52 -1.55 82.01
C SER A 574 -45.80 -2.91 81.79
N GLN A 575 -44.61 -3.26 82.28
CA GLN A 575 -43.61 -2.69 83.23
C GLN A 575 -42.18 -3.21 82.83
N ARG A 576 -41.07 -2.44 82.98
CA ARG A 576 -40.01 -2.48 84.05
C ARG A 576 -39.39 -3.87 84.34
N PHE A 577 -38.11 -4.08 84.70
CA PHE A 577 -37.16 -3.41 85.62
C PHE A 577 -35.66 -3.62 85.18
N ILE A 578 -34.62 -3.40 86.02
CA ILE A 578 -33.96 -2.09 86.29
C ILE A 578 -32.53 -2.25 86.92
N THR A 579 -31.50 -1.48 86.47
CA THR A 579 -30.20 -1.16 87.17
C THR A 579 -29.18 -2.32 87.46
N ARG A 580 -27.86 -2.16 87.79
CA ARG A 580 -26.82 -1.07 87.74
C ARG A 580 -25.39 -1.65 88.00
N LYS A 581 -24.36 -0.82 87.72
CA LYS A 581 -23.06 -0.62 88.44
C LYS A 581 -21.78 -1.47 88.14
N LEU A 582 -20.71 -0.71 87.82
CA LEU A 582 -19.33 -0.71 88.36
C LEU A 582 -18.22 -1.67 87.86
N SER A 583 -17.19 -1.04 87.26
CA SER A 583 -15.71 -1.17 87.48
C SER A 583 -15.02 -2.53 87.64
N GLY A 584 -13.85 -2.70 87.01
CA GLY A 584 -12.79 -3.58 87.52
C GLY A 584 -11.77 -4.06 86.49
N HIS A 585 -10.53 -4.24 86.91
CA HIS A 585 -9.38 -4.74 86.12
C HIS A 585 -9.24 -6.28 86.16
N ASN A 586 -8.36 -6.78 85.28
CA ASN A 586 -7.56 -8.03 85.34
C ASN A 586 -8.19 -9.39 84.97
N VAL A 587 -7.86 -9.83 83.74
CA VAL A 587 -6.99 -10.98 83.41
C VAL A 587 -7.11 -12.26 84.28
N ASP A 588 -7.53 -13.39 83.69
CA ASP A 588 -6.62 -14.52 83.39
C ASP A 588 -7.18 -15.55 82.37
N VAL A 589 -6.32 -16.50 81.96
CA VAL A 589 -6.37 -17.41 80.77
C VAL A 589 -6.54 -18.90 81.23
N PRO A 590 -6.57 -19.99 80.39
CA PRO A 590 -7.29 -20.42 79.16
C PRO A 590 -8.41 -21.45 79.57
N PRO A 591 -8.76 -22.61 78.90
CA PRO A 591 -8.61 -23.19 77.53
C PRO A 591 -10.03 -23.49 76.92
N PRO A 592 -10.33 -24.48 76.02
CA PRO A 592 -9.52 -25.47 75.27
C PRO A 592 -9.83 -25.55 73.75
N SER A 593 -9.83 -26.76 73.17
CA SER A 593 -9.79 -27.12 71.73
C SER A 593 -10.79 -28.21 71.33
N HIS A 594 -11.24 -28.26 70.07
CA HIS A 594 -11.55 -29.49 69.29
C HIS A 594 -11.45 -29.14 67.78
N GLN A 595 -10.46 -29.65 67.03
CA GLN A 595 -10.41 -30.92 66.28
C GLN A 595 -11.31 -30.98 65.01
N ALA A 596 -10.66 -31.19 63.86
CA ALA A 596 -11.25 -31.48 62.55
C ALA A 596 -11.38 -33.01 62.30
N PRO A 597 -12.13 -33.44 61.27
CA PRO A 597 -11.50 -34.14 60.12
C PRO A 597 -12.29 -33.98 58.78
N PRO A 598 -11.91 -34.64 57.65
CA PRO A 598 -10.58 -34.80 57.07
C PRO A 598 -10.52 -34.45 55.55
N SER A 599 -9.34 -34.68 54.97
CA SER A 599 -8.86 -34.34 53.63
C SER A 599 -9.31 -35.23 52.44
N SER A 600 -9.16 -34.68 51.22
CA SER A 600 -8.52 -35.38 50.10
C SER A 600 -7.44 -34.48 49.47
N GLN A 601 -6.23 -35.00 49.27
CA GLN A 601 -5.03 -34.25 48.82
C GLN A 601 -4.55 -34.71 47.41
N PRO A 602 -3.45 -34.18 46.81
CA PRO A 602 -3.46 -33.78 45.39
C PRO A 602 -2.52 -34.60 44.49
N SER A 603 -2.44 -34.22 43.21
CA SER A 603 -1.26 -34.43 42.36
C SER A 603 -0.75 -33.09 41.82
N SER A 604 0.57 -32.94 41.77
CA SER A 604 1.27 -31.65 41.67
C SER A 604 2.34 -31.63 40.57
N GLN A 605 2.37 -30.57 39.77
CA GLN A 605 3.53 -29.95 39.10
C GLN A 605 2.99 -28.74 38.29
N GLY A 606 3.64 -27.58 38.20
CA GLY A 606 4.94 -27.19 38.76
C GLY A 606 5.44 -25.85 38.20
N SER A 607 4.58 -24.83 38.09
CA SER A 607 4.95 -23.51 37.57
C SER A 607 4.97 -22.46 38.68
N GLN A 608 6.07 -21.71 38.80
CA GLN A 608 6.20 -20.65 39.79
C GLN A 608 5.34 -19.44 39.39
N LYS A 609 4.29 -19.15 40.17
CA LYS A 609 3.63 -17.85 40.11
C LYS A 609 4.61 -16.77 40.57
N ILE A 610 5.02 -15.92 39.64
CA ILE A 610 5.56 -14.60 39.98
C ILE A 610 4.34 -13.71 40.26
N ASP A 611 3.96 -13.59 41.52
CA ASP A 611 2.90 -12.65 41.92
C ASP A 611 3.41 -11.22 41.72
N PHE A 612 2.86 -10.52 40.73
CA PHE A 612 3.02 -9.07 40.59
C PHE A 612 2.01 -8.37 41.50
N PRO A 613 2.44 -7.61 42.54
CA PRO A 613 1.51 -6.85 43.35
C PRO A 613 0.98 -5.67 42.54
N VAL A 614 -0.34 -5.64 42.30
CA VAL A 614 -1.02 -4.54 41.61
C VAL A 614 -0.71 -3.21 42.32
N VAL A 615 -0.04 -2.30 41.62
CA VAL A 615 0.29 -0.97 42.12
C VAL A 615 -0.98 -0.13 42.15
N LYS A 616 -1.42 0.26 43.36
CA LYS A 616 -2.65 1.06 43.56
C LYS A 616 -2.45 2.57 43.44
N ASP A 617 -1.21 3.04 43.31
CA ASP A 617 -0.86 4.46 43.21
C ASP A 617 0.43 4.64 42.37
N PRO A 618 0.35 5.29 41.18
CA PRO A 618 1.52 5.61 40.36
C PRO A 618 2.57 6.48 41.06
N ASN A 619 2.13 7.32 42.02
CA ASN A 619 2.97 8.30 42.72
C ASN A 619 3.42 7.82 44.11
N GLY A 620 3.13 6.56 44.47
CA GLY A 620 3.54 5.97 45.74
C GLY A 620 5.07 5.86 45.88
N LEU A 621 5.60 6.29 47.04
CA LEU A 621 7.04 6.22 47.36
C LEU A 621 7.63 4.79 47.24
N GLU A 622 6.84 3.74 47.51
CA GLU A 622 7.27 2.35 47.33
C GLU A 622 7.46 1.97 45.85
N THR A 623 6.68 2.57 44.94
CA THR A 623 6.77 2.34 43.48
C THR A 623 8.10 2.87 42.94
N GLN A 624 8.51 4.08 43.36
CA GLN A 624 9.82 4.65 43.00
C GLN A 624 11.00 3.87 43.63
N LEU A 625 10.85 3.38 44.87
CA LEU A 625 11.89 2.58 45.54
C LEU A 625 12.11 1.22 44.86
N ARG A 626 11.06 0.58 44.33
CA ARG A 626 11.19 -0.68 43.58
C ARG A 626 11.96 -0.53 42.26
N LEU A 627 11.83 0.59 41.54
CA LEU A 627 12.66 0.84 40.36
C LEU A 627 14.15 1.06 40.69
N ARG A 628 14.50 1.44 41.92
CA ARG A 628 15.89 1.66 42.35
C ARG A 628 16.59 0.43 42.97
N GLN A 629 15.90 -0.70 43.12
CA GLN A 629 16.46 -1.94 43.68
C GLN A 629 16.47 -3.10 42.68
N ARG A 630 17.28 -3.00 41.62
CA ARG A 630 17.69 -4.19 40.84
C ARG A 630 19.09 -4.14 40.23
N SER A 631 20.07 -3.68 41.02
CA SER A 631 21.51 -3.80 40.70
C SER A 631 22.35 -4.10 41.94
N SER A 632 22.31 -5.34 42.43
CA SER A 632 23.37 -5.91 43.28
C SER A 632 23.36 -7.43 43.18
N GLN A 633 24.36 -8.01 42.53
CA GLN A 633 24.69 -9.43 42.69
C GLN A 633 25.50 -9.63 43.98
N SER A 634 25.33 -10.78 44.62
CA SER A 634 26.37 -11.44 45.41
C SER A 634 26.99 -12.55 44.55
N GLY A 635 28.31 -12.73 44.42
CA GLY A 635 29.45 -11.95 44.94
C GLY A 635 30.77 -12.73 44.73
N GLN A 636 31.91 -12.15 45.12
CA GLN A 636 33.31 -12.63 44.94
C GLN A 636 33.92 -12.41 43.55
N LYS A 637 35.23 -12.08 43.39
CA LYS A 637 36.26 -11.56 44.34
C LYS A 637 37.39 -10.88 43.55
N ASP A 638 38.15 -10.02 44.23
CA ASP A 638 39.21 -9.14 43.70
C ASP A 638 40.30 -9.81 42.82
N ARG A 639 40.83 -9.06 41.82
CA ARG A 639 42.20 -8.53 41.86
C ARG A 639 42.59 -7.57 40.70
N SER A 640 42.87 -6.32 41.09
CA SER A 640 43.92 -5.39 40.58
C SER A 640 44.29 -5.34 39.08
N PHE A 641 44.17 -4.15 38.47
CA PHE A 641 45.35 -3.38 38.01
C PHE A 641 45.06 -1.86 37.97
N THR A 642 46.10 -1.04 37.78
CA THR A 642 46.20 0.35 38.24
C THR A 642 46.21 1.42 37.15
N SER A 643 45.40 2.47 37.35
CA SER A 643 45.61 3.90 37.04
C SER A 643 46.60 4.36 35.94
N ALA A 644 46.10 5.21 35.03
CA ALA A 644 46.70 6.53 34.73
C ALA A 644 45.66 7.51 34.13
N THR A 645 45.39 8.62 34.86
CA THR A 645 45.05 10.02 34.45
C THR A 645 44.44 10.32 33.05
N SER A 646 43.49 11.27 32.89
CA SER A 646 43.47 12.62 33.51
C SER A 646 42.09 13.32 33.66
N SER A 647 41.97 14.12 34.73
CA SER A 647 41.11 15.33 34.93
C SER A 647 39.64 15.32 34.45
N ASN A 648 38.65 15.14 35.36
CA ASN A 648 38.03 16.16 36.22
C ASN A 648 37.24 17.27 35.49
N ASP A 649 35.91 17.21 35.60
CA ASP A 649 35.21 18.23 36.38
C ASP A 649 34.05 17.61 37.17
N ARG A 650 33.74 18.14 38.37
CA ARG A 650 32.83 17.51 39.35
C ARG A 650 31.53 18.28 39.53
N ALA A 651 30.39 17.63 39.22
CA ALA A 651 29.10 17.96 39.79
C ALA A 651 28.52 16.72 40.50
N SER A 652 28.51 16.72 41.82
CA SER A 652 28.06 15.58 42.63
C SER A 652 26.56 15.63 42.90
N SER A 653 25.76 14.73 42.30
CA SER A 653 24.38 14.51 42.75
C SER A 653 24.36 13.55 43.95
N SER A 654 23.79 14.03 45.06
CA SER A 654 23.75 13.32 46.34
C SER A 654 22.68 12.22 46.34
N LYS A 655 23.00 11.07 46.95
CA LYS A 655 22.04 9.99 47.25
C LYS A 655 20.81 10.55 47.97
N SER A 656 19.60 10.22 47.50
CA SER A 656 18.35 10.64 48.14
C SER A 656 18.25 10.02 49.54
N ARG A 657 18.08 10.88 50.55
CA ARG A 657 17.73 10.47 51.91
C ARG A 657 16.27 10.03 51.96
N THR A 658 16.01 8.96 52.70
CA THR A 658 14.66 8.53 53.08
C THR A 658 13.91 9.66 53.80
N LEU A 659 12.61 9.78 53.54
CA LEU A 659 11.73 10.77 54.16
C LEU A 659 11.35 10.40 55.62
N SER A 660 12.37 10.26 56.47
CA SER A 660 12.22 10.13 57.92
C SER A 660 12.48 11.48 58.58
N THR A 661 11.47 11.99 59.30
CA THR A 661 11.42 13.34 59.89
C THR A 661 11.60 14.49 58.90
N VAL A 662 10.55 15.30 58.74
CA VAL A 662 10.72 16.72 58.44
C VAL A 662 11.42 17.34 59.64
N VAL A 663 12.75 17.24 59.66
CA VAL A 663 13.57 18.11 60.50
C VAL A 663 13.27 19.51 60.00
N SER A 664 12.62 20.31 60.85
CA SER A 664 12.49 21.74 60.62
C SER A 664 13.90 22.30 60.47
N SER A 665 14.33 22.50 59.22
CA SER A 665 15.44 23.37 58.89
C SER A 665 14.97 24.79 59.21
N LYS A 666 15.08 25.14 60.49
CA LYS A 666 15.22 26.51 60.92
C LYS A 666 16.23 27.16 59.99
N TYR A 667 15.92 28.36 59.52
CA TYR A 667 16.68 29.11 58.52
C TYR A 667 16.51 28.62 57.06
N GLY A 668 15.36 28.98 56.45
CA GLY A 668 15.44 29.60 55.12
C GLY A 668 16.22 30.93 55.19
N PRO A 669 16.54 31.60 54.07
CA PRO A 669 17.37 32.81 54.09
C PRO A 669 16.82 33.82 55.10
N THR A 670 17.66 34.13 56.10
CA THR A 670 17.27 34.98 57.23
C THR A 670 17.22 36.41 56.75
N LEU A 671 16.04 37.02 56.84
CA LEU A 671 15.85 38.40 56.41
C LEU A 671 16.61 39.33 57.38
N ASP A 672 17.47 40.21 56.84
CA ASP A 672 18.21 41.19 57.64
C ASP A 672 17.19 42.06 58.42
N PRO A 673 17.28 42.19 59.76
CA PRO A 673 16.41 43.06 60.54
C PRO A 673 16.30 44.49 59.99
N ARG A 674 17.33 45.00 59.30
CA ARG A 674 17.34 46.33 58.66
C ARG A 674 16.33 46.49 57.52
N LEU A 675 15.87 45.40 56.90
CA LEU A 675 14.82 45.44 55.88
C LEU A 675 13.51 46.02 56.43
N SER A 676 13.22 45.84 57.73
CA SER A 676 12.00 46.35 58.37
C SER A 676 11.84 47.87 58.26
N ALA A 677 12.93 48.63 58.42
CA ALA A 677 12.94 50.08 58.27
C ALA A 677 12.66 50.51 56.81
N ASN A 678 13.24 49.80 55.84
CA ASN A 678 13.01 50.08 54.42
C ASN A 678 11.55 49.77 54.03
N TYR A 679 10.98 48.66 54.49
CA TYR A 679 9.57 48.33 54.25
C TYR A 679 8.62 49.31 54.93
N ALA A 680 8.92 49.78 56.15
CA ALA A 680 8.14 50.81 56.83
C ALA A 680 8.05 52.11 55.99
N HIS A 681 9.17 52.51 55.38
CA HIS A 681 9.26 53.69 54.53
C HIS A 681 8.57 53.50 53.17
N SER A 682 8.73 52.34 52.51
CA SER A 682 8.18 52.08 51.16
C SER A 682 6.65 51.97 51.11
N PHE A 683 6.02 51.54 52.20
CA PHE A 683 4.56 51.36 52.29
C PHE A 683 3.85 52.52 53.02
N THR A 684 4.56 53.62 53.29
CA THR A 684 4.04 54.84 53.94
C THR A 684 3.25 54.57 55.23
N PHE A 685 3.75 53.67 56.07
CA PHE A 685 3.15 53.43 57.38
C PHE A 685 3.38 54.64 58.32
N PRO A 686 2.45 54.96 59.24
CA PRO A 686 2.67 56.00 60.24
C PRO A 686 3.92 55.72 61.09
N ALA A 687 4.65 56.75 61.50
CA ALA A 687 5.92 56.61 62.22
C ALA A 687 5.83 55.90 63.59
N GLU A 688 4.62 55.73 64.12
CA GLU A 688 4.31 55.02 65.37
C GLU A 688 3.95 53.53 65.15
N ALA A 689 3.91 53.05 63.90
CA ALA A 689 3.53 51.69 63.57
C ALA A 689 4.68 50.70 63.78
N ASN A 690 4.53 49.79 64.75
CA ASN A 690 5.47 48.69 64.97
C ASN A 690 5.41 47.65 63.83
N VAL A 691 6.34 47.74 62.88
CA VAL A 691 6.48 46.77 61.78
C VAL A 691 7.30 45.56 62.24
N LEU A 692 6.71 44.36 62.13
CA LEU A 692 7.37 43.07 62.39
C LEU A 692 7.47 42.28 61.08
N ILE A 693 8.63 41.69 60.81
CA ILE A 693 8.87 40.82 59.64
C ILE A 693 9.19 39.41 60.13
N PHE A 694 8.68 38.38 59.44
CA PHE A 694 9.03 36.99 59.71
C PHE A 694 10.52 36.74 59.49
N SER A 695 11.16 35.94 60.36
CA SER A 695 12.61 35.73 60.35
C SER A 695 13.16 34.95 59.13
N SER A 696 12.30 34.38 58.30
CA SER A 696 12.65 33.56 57.13
C SER A 696 11.81 33.97 55.94
N ALA A 697 12.44 34.20 54.78
CA ALA A 697 11.72 34.37 53.53
C ALA A 697 11.02 33.06 53.09
N PRO A 698 9.90 33.14 52.34
CA PRO A 698 9.34 31.98 51.64
C PRO A 698 10.30 31.49 50.55
N PRO A 699 10.19 30.21 50.11
CA PRO A 699 10.99 29.70 49.00
C PRO A 699 10.68 30.45 47.70
N THR A 700 11.71 30.61 46.86
CA THR A 700 11.61 31.21 45.53
C THR A 700 11.02 30.24 44.51
N HIS A 701 10.55 30.75 43.36
CA HIS A 701 9.96 29.93 42.29
C HIS A 701 10.87 28.78 41.85
N ALA A 702 12.15 29.07 41.59
CA ALA A 702 13.13 28.08 41.17
C ALA A 702 13.42 27.03 42.26
N GLU A 703 13.40 27.41 43.54
CA GLU A 703 13.52 26.45 44.65
C GLU A 703 12.28 25.54 44.74
N VAL A 704 11.07 26.06 44.49
CA VAL A 704 9.84 25.25 44.45
C VAL A 704 9.86 24.27 43.28
N GLU A 705 10.20 24.72 42.06
CA GLU A 705 10.29 23.85 40.88
C GLU A 705 11.30 22.71 41.05
N GLN A 706 12.42 22.97 41.72
CA GLN A 706 13.48 21.97 41.96
C GLN A 706 13.20 21.04 43.15
N THR A 707 12.27 21.37 44.05
CA THR A 707 12.00 20.59 45.27
C THR A 707 10.67 19.86 45.27
N VAL A 708 9.76 20.17 44.35
CA VAL A 708 8.43 19.53 44.24
C VAL A 708 8.40 18.53 43.09
N GLU A 709 8.23 17.25 43.41
CA GLU A 709 7.85 16.19 42.48
C GLU A 709 6.42 15.71 42.78
N PRO A 710 5.54 15.53 41.77
CA PRO A 710 5.73 15.89 40.37
C PRO A 710 5.70 17.41 40.15
N HIS A 711 6.49 17.91 39.21
CA HIS A 711 6.58 19.35 38.90
C HIS A 711 5.25 19.98 38.47
N VAL A 712 4.37 19.19 37.84
CA VAL A 712 3.01 19.58 37.47
C VAL A 712 2.06 18.47 37.87
N ILE A 713 1.00 18.82 38.62
CA ILE A 713 -0.14 17.94 38.90
C ILE A 713 -1.21 18.26 37.86
N TYR A 714 -1.38 17.38 36.88
CA TYR A 714 -2.45 17.49 35.91
C TYR A 714 -3.80 17.12 36.54
N GLN A 715 -4.88 17.70 36.00
CA GLN A 715 -6.23 17.44 36.48
C GLN A 715 -6.70 16.04 36.03
N ASP A 716 -6.90 15.14 37.00
CA ASP A 716 -7.52 13.83 36.77
C ASP A 716 -8.98 13.96 36.31
N ALA A 717 -9.51 12.89 35.70
CA ALA A 717 -10.90 12.84 35.22
C ALA A 717 -11.91 13.07 36.38
N TYR A 718 -12.83 14.02 36.18
CA TYR A 718 -13.79 14.45 37.20
C TYR A 718 -15.18 14.69 36.59
N TYR A 719 -16.20 14.71 37.44
CA TYR A 719 -17.57 15.07 37.04
C TYR A 719 -17.83 16.56 37.29
N SER A 720 -18.09 17.33 36.23
CA SER A 720 -18.45 18.77 36.35
C SER A 720 -19.83 19.00 36.99
N SER A 721 -20.67 17.96 37.10
CA SER A 721 -22.01 18.00 37.68
C SER A 721 -22.10 16.99 38.84
N GLU A 722 -22.46 17.50 40.02
CA GLU A 722 -22.60 16.70 41.26
C GLU A 722 -23.60 15.55 41.17
N LYS A 723 -24.58 15.66 40.26
CA LYS A 723 -25.65 14.68 40.09
C LYS A 723 -25.19 13.40 39.38
N ASP A 724 -24.10 13.52 38.61
CA ASP A 724 -23.57 12.43 37.79
C ASP A 724 -22.47 11.63 38.51
N VAL A 725 -22.02 12.11 39.68
CA VAL A 725 -21.09 11.40 40.56
C VAL A 725 -21.77 10.15 41.15
N PRO A 726 -21.24 8.94 40.89
CA PRO A 726 -21.78 7.71 41.48
C PRO A 726 -21.67 7.69 43.01
N GLU A 727 -22.70 7.23 43.71
CA GLU A 727 -22.70 7.13 45.18
C GLU A 727 -21.80 6.01 45.73
N ARG A 728 -21.27 5.16 44.85
CA ARG A 728 -20.31 4.10 45.15
C ARG A 728 -19.13 4.17 44.18
N PRO A 729 -17.90 3.91 44.63
CA PRO A 729 -16.76 3.78 43.73
C PRO A 729 -17.02 2.66 42.72
N ARG A 730 -16.48 2.81 41.50
CA ARG A 730 -16.63 1.80 40.44
C ARG A 730 -15.42 0.89 40.46
N GLU A 731 -15.64 -0.41 40.64
CA GLU A 731 -14.58 -1.41 40.45
C GLU A 731 -14.57 -1.87 38.99
N TYR A 732 -13.38 -1.88 38.37
CA TYR A 732 -13.15 -2.44 37.04
C TYR A 732 -11.85 -3.26 37.07
N ALA A 733 -11.93 -4.53 36.69
CA ALA A 733 -10.79 -5.47 36.69
C ALA A 733 -9.98 -5.52 38.02
N GLY A 734 -10.64 -5.37 39.18
CA GLY A 734 -9.98 -5.35 40.50
C GLY A 734 -9.33 -4.02 40.89
N GLN A 735 -9.47 -2.98 40.06
CA GLN A 735 -9.06 -1.61 40.36
C GLN A 735 -10.28 -0.76 40.73
N GLU A 736 -10.18 -0.01 41.83
CA GLU A 736 -11.23 0.88 42.33
C GLU A 736 -11.05 2.29 41.76
N PHE A 737 -11.95 2.70 40.86
CA PHE A 737 -11.99 4.03 40.26
C PHE A 737 -12.98 4.92 40.99
N ARG A 738 -12.47 6.04 41.52
CA ARG A 738 -13.23 7.02 42.28
C ARG A 738 -13.09 8.41 41.68
N LEU A 739 -13.90 8.67 40.67
CA LEU A 739 -13.97 9.97 39.99
C LEU A 739 -14.92 10.88 40.79
N GLU A 740 -14.38 11.93 41.40
CA GLU A 740 -15.15 12.88 42.21
C GLU A 740 -15.52 14.14 41.38
N SER A 741 -16.15 15.14 42.00
CA SER A 741 -16.46 16.42 41.36
C SER A 741 -15.51 17.52 41.85
N THR A 742 -15.28 18.55 41.04
CA THR A 742 -14.51 19.76 41.41
C THR A 742 -15.35 20.79 42.20
N THR A 743 -16.55 20.41 42.61
CA THR A 743 -17.52 21.26 43.32
C THR A 743 -17.32 21.23 44.84
N LEU A 744 -17.80 22.28 45.52
CA LEU A 744 -17.59 22.52 46.95
C LEU A 744 -17.88 21.32 47.88
N PRO A 745 -18.88 20.45 47.67
CA PRO A 745 -19.12 19.31 48.55
C PRO A 745 -18.00 18.26 48.52
N TYR A 746 -17.33 18.11 47.37
CA TYR A 746 -16.33 17.07 47.11
C TYR A 746 -14.89 17.55 47.34
N LEU A 747 -14.66 18.87 47.45
CA LEU A 747 -13.35 19.42 47.81
C LEU A 747 -13.03 19.16 49.29
N PRO A 748 -11.82 18.69 49.64
CA PRO A 748 -11.44 18.47 51.03
C PRO A 748 -11.33 19.80 51.79
N PRO A 749 -11.70 19.85 53.08
CA PRO A 749 -11.58 21.06 53.89
C PRO A 749 -10.10 21.43 54.10
N PHE A 750 -9.77 22.71 53.99
CA PHE A 750 -8.39 23.21 54.08
C PHE A 750 -7.71 22.85 55.41
N ALA A 751 -6.71 21.97 55.35
CA ALA A 751 -5.98 21.47 56.51
C ALA A 751 -4.80 22.38 56.88
N LYS A 752 -5.01 23.28 57.86
CA LYS A 752 -4.04 24.28 58.35
C LYS A 752 -2.65 23.75 58.76
N HIS A 753 -2.50 22.43 58.96
CA HIS A 753 -1.26 21.78 59.42
C HIS A 753 -0.76 20.67 58.47
N GLY A 754 -1.23 20.64 57.21
CA GLY A 754 -0.75 19.70 56.18
C GLY A 754 -1.04 18.21 56.42
N GLY A 755 -1.74 17.86 57.50
CA GLY A 755 -1.93 16.48 57.97
C GLY A 755 -3.13 15.72 57.39
N GLN A 756 -3.62 16.06 56.20
CA GLN A 756 -4.62 15.27 55.47
C GLN A 756 -3.95 14.58 54.28
N PRO A 757 -3.88 13.24 54.23
CA PRO A 757 -3.33 12.54 53.08
C PRO A 757 -4.27 12.69 51.88
N SER A 758 -3.75 13.29 50.81
CA SER A 758 -4.31 13.14 49.46
C SER A 758 -4.53 11.65 49.16
N GLY A 759 -5.68 11.28 48.58
CA GLY A 759 -5.96 9.90 48.15
C GLY A 759 -7.07 9.15 48.91
N LYS A 760 -7.60 9.67 50.03
CA LYS A 760 -8.86 9.14 50.61
C LYS A 760 -10.03 10.05 50.27
N GLY A 761 -10.68 9.77 49.14
CA GLY A 761 -11.83 10.53 48.66
C GLY A 761 -12.93 10.68 49.71
N VAL A 762 -13.60 11.83 49.72
CA VAL A 762 -14.55 12.20 50.77
C VAL A 762 -15.85 11.43 50.57
N VAL A 763 -16.20 10.49 51.47
CA VAL A 763 -17.51 9.83 51.43
C VAL A 763 -18.56 10.82 51.93
N ILE A 764 -19.26 11.45 50.99
CA ILE A 764 -20.28 12.45 51.28
C ILE A 764 -21.59 11.77 51.69
N ASP A 765 -21.87 11.77 52.99
CA ASP A 765 -23.23 11.52 53.49
C ASP A 765 -24.11 12.76 53.26
N LYS A 766 -24.88 12.73 52.18
CA LYS A 766 -25.83 13.79 51.79
C LYS A 766 -26.87 14.07 52.88
N ALA A 767 -27.32 13.05 53.62
CA ALA A 767 -28.32 13.21 54.66
C ALA A 767 -27.74 13.92 55.88
N LYS A 768 -26.50 13.58 56.28
CA LYS A 768 -25.76 14.28 57.32
C LYS A 768 -25.49 15.75 56.94
N LEU A 769 -25.06 16.02 55.71
CA LEU A 769 -24.83 17.39 55.23
C LEU A 769 -26.09 18.26 55.29
N GLN A 770 -27.23 17.74 54.83
CA GLN A 770 -28.52 18.44 54.93
C GLN A 770 -28.93 18.68 56.39
N LEU A 771 -28.69 17.73 57.30
CA LEU A 771 -28.95 17.90 58.72
C LEU A 771 -28.07 19.00 59.34
N ASP A 772 -26.78 19.03 58.99
CA ASP A 772 -25.83 20.05 59.47
C ASP A 772 -26.07 21.43 58.82
N GLU A 773 -26.62 21.49 57.60
CA GLU A 773 -27.14 22.73 56.99
C GLU A 773 -28.41 23.22 57.70
N GLN A 774 -29.39 22.35 57.98
CA GLN A 774 -30.58 22.70 58.76
C GLN A 774 -30.25 23.13 60.19
N ARG A 775 -29.19 22.59 60.80
CA ARG A 775 -28.68 23.05 62.10
C ARG A 775 -28.07 24.45 61.99
N ARG A 776 -27.20 24.67 61.00
CA ARG A 776 -26.58 25.98 60.75
C ARG A 776 -27.59 27.07 60.41
N SER A 777 -28.62 26.78 59.61
CA SER A 777 -29.67 27.77 59.29
C SER A 777 -30.48 28.17 60.51
N ARG A 778 -30.77 27.24 61.43
CA ARG A 778 -31.42 27.52 62.73
C ARG A 778 -30.52 28.26 63.74
N GLN A 779 -29.20 28.23 63.55
CA GLN A 779 -28.22 28.89 64.42
C GLN A 779 -27.67 30.20 63.85
N SER A 780 -27.96 30.51 62.58
CA SER A 780 -27.44 31.72 61.93
C SER A 780 -28.16 32.97 62.43
N THR A 781 -27.37 33.92 62.96
CA THR A 781 -27.82 35.27 63.32
C THR A 781 -27.52 36.31 62.23
N LEU A 782 -27.08 35.87 61.04
CA LEU A 782 -26.71 36.74 59.93
C LEU A 782 -27.94 37.20 59.14
N THR A 783 -28.11 38.52 59.03
CA THR A 783 -29.29 39.16 58.40
C THR A 783 -29.04 39.68 56.98
N SER A 784 -27.80 39.69 56.52
CA SER A 784 -27.41 40.17 55.18
C SER A 784 -26.64 39.08 54.41
N TRP A 785 -26.85 39.04 53.10
CA TRP A 785 -26.25 38.07 52.18
C TRP A 785 -25.88 38.76 50.87
N GLU A 786 -24.72 38.43 50.31
CA GLU A 786 -24.24 38.94 49.03
C GLU A 786 -24.05 37.79 48.04
N ILE A 787 -24.21 38.06 46.74
CA ILE A 787 -24.02 37.06 45.69
C ILE A 787 -22.52 36.91 45.41
N MET A 788 -21.95 35.78 45.82
CA MET A 788 -20.52 35.48 45.70
C MET A 788 -20.00 35.43 44.24
N ARG A 789 -20.87 35.18 43.26
CA ARG A 789 -20.49 35.17 41.85
C ARG A 789 -20.53 36.59 41.28
N SER A 790 -19.36 37.15 40.99
CA SER A 790 -19.22 38.38 40.21
C SER A 790 -19.94 38.26 38.86
N PRO A 791 -20.61 39.33 38.39
CA PRO A 791 -21.10 39.39 37.01
C PRO A 791 -19.93 39.42 36.02
N ALA A 792 -20.19 39.08 34.76
CA ALA A 792 -19.22 39.25 33.68
C ALA A 792 -18.77 40.72 33.59
N THR A 793 -17.48 40.94 33.36
CA THR A 793 -16.91 42.28 33.28
C THR A 793 -17.26 42.96 31.95
N TYR A 794 -17.28 44.29 31.94
CA TYR A 794 -17.51 45.05 30.71
C TYR A 794 -16.49 44.70 29.62
N ALA A 795 -15.22 44.47 29.99
CA ALA A 795 -14.17 44.14 29.05
C ALA A 795 -14.36 42.77 28.39
N GLU A 796 -14.81 41.76 29.13
CA GLU A 796 -15.15 40.43 28.57
C GLU A 796 -16.33 40.52 27.61
N VAL A 797 -17.36 41.30 27.95
CA VAL A 797 -18.53 41.50 27.08
C VAL A 797 -18.15 42.27 25.82
N GLN A 798 -17.32 43.31 25.93
CA GLN A 798 -16.81 44.06 24.77
C GLN A 798 -15.97 43.16 23.86
N ALA A 799 -15.00 42.41 24.41
CA ALA A 799 -14.17 41.49 23.63
C ALA A 799 -14.99 40.38 22.95
N TRP A 800 -16.08 39.92 23.58
CA TRP A 800 -17.02 38.98 22.96
C TRP A 800 -17.82 39.61 21.80
N VAL A 801 -18.29 40.86 21.96
CA VAL A 801 -18.96 41.61 20.87
C VAL A 801 -17.99 41.87 19.72
N ASP A 802 -16.78 42.35 20.01
CA ASP A 802 -15.75 42.64 19.01
C ASP A 802 -15.36 41.35 18.25
N ALA A 803 -15.33 40.19 18.93
CA ALA A 803 -15.10 38.89 18.31
C ALA A 803 -16.28 38.42 17.44
N GLU A 804 -17.53 38.65 17.86
CA GLU A 804 -18.72 38.42 17.02
C GLU A 804 -18.72 39.31 15.76
N GLU A 805 -18.39 40.59 15.90
CA GLU A 805 -18.30 41.54 14.78
C GLU A 805 -17.15 41.17 13.84
N ALA A 806 -15.99 40.79 14.38
CA ALA A 806 -14.87 40.27 13.59
C ALA A 806 -15.28 39.01 12.81
N GLN A 807 -15.94 38.03 13.44
CA GLN A 807 -16.43 36.83 12.75
C GLN A 807 -17.44 37.15 11.64
N ARG A 808 -18.42 38.03 11.90
CA ARG A 808 -19.40 38.46 10.88
C ARG A 808 -18.75 39.25 9.74
N SER A 809 -17.72 40.03 10.02
CA SER A 809 -16.93 40.70 8.98
C SER A 809 -16.13 39.71 8.14
N HIS A 810 -15.61 38.64 8.74
CA HIS A 810 -14.86 37.59 8.06
C HIS A 810 -15.77 36.69 7.20
N GLU A 811 -17.01 36.44 7.63
CA GLU A 811 -18.03 35.71 6.85
C GLU A 811 -18.58 36.52 5.67
N MET A 812 -18.56 37.86 5.72
CA MET A 812 -18.91 38.74 4.58
C MET A 812 -17.70 39.25 3.78
N GLY A 813 -16.48 38.84 4.14
CA GLY A 813 -15.24 39.53 3.75
C GLY A 813 -14.35 38.87 2.69
N GLU A 814 -14.62 37.63 2.27
CA GLU A 814 -13.88 36.96 1.18
C GLU A 814 -14.70 36.85 -0.12
N PRO A 815 -14.65 37.86 -1.01
CA PRO A 815 -14.66 37.59 -2.44
C PRO A 815 -13.28 37.03 -2.84
N ASP A 816 -13.26 35.97 -3.65
CA ASP A 816 -12.02 35.37 -4.16
C ASP A 816 -11.11 36.44 -4.79
N ALA A 817 -9.91 36.61 -4.22
CA ALA A 817 -8.81 37.28 -4.88
C ALA A 817 -8.18 36.34 -5.93
N LEU A 818 -8.94 36.07 -6.99
CA LEU A 818 -8.44 35.47 -8.23
C LEU A 818 -8.15 36.58 -9.23
N ASP A 819 -6.89 36.66 -9.67
CA ASP A 819 -6.43 37.55 -10.73
C ASP A 819 -7.24 37.36 -12.01
N VAL A 820 -8.04 38.38 -12.38
CA VAL A 820 -8.53 38.54 -13.75
C VAL A 820 -8.36 40.01 -14.15
N ASN A 821 -7.33 40.27 -14.96
CA ASN A 821 -7.13 41.55 -15.61
C ASN A 821 -8.25 41.77 -16.66
N GLY A 822 -9.22 42.61 -16.35
CA GLY A 822 -10.27 43.04 -17.28
C GLY A 822 -11.03 44.26 -16.76
N PRO A 823 -11.35 45.27 -17.61
CA PRO A 823 -11.98 46.50 -17.16
C PRO A 823 -13.46 46.25 -16.75
N PRO A 824 -13.93 46.76 -15.61
CA PRO A 824 -15.27 46.47 -15.10
C PRO A 824 -16.35 47.23 -15.88
N ALA A 825 -17.21 46.50 -16.59
CA ALA A 825 -18.40 47.06 -17.21
C ALA A 825 -19.43 47.47 -16.15
N ALA A 826 -19.65 48.78 -16.00
CA ALA A 826 -20.51 49.36 -14.96
C ALA A 826 -22.00 49.01 -15.14
N SER A 827 -22.48 47.95 -14.47
CA SER A 827 -23.92 47.62 -14.46
C SER A 827 -24.47 46.90 -13.21
N GLN A 828 -23.65 46.43 -12.27
CA GLN A 828 -24.12 45.55 -11.17
C GLN A 828 -24.44 46.23 -9.82
N LEU A 829 -24.58 47.56 -9.77
CA LEU A 829 -24.78 48.30 -8.49
C LEU A 829 -26.25 48.47 -8.03
N LYS A 830 -27.20 47.67 -8.55
CA LYS A 830 -28.64 47.76 -8.19
C LYS A 830 -29.34 46.41 -7.98
N ARG A 831 -28.81 45.56 -7.09
CA ARG A 831 -29.55 44.43 -6.48
C ARG A 831 -29.20 44.22 -5.01
N LYS A 832 -29.69 45.08 -4.11
CA LYS A 832 -29.52 44.90 -2.65
C LYS A 832 -30.81 44.80 -1.82
N ASN A 833 -31.99 45.13 -2.38
CA ASN A 833 -33.28 45.08 -1.68
C ASN A 833 -34.33 44.26 -2.45
N ARG A 834 -34.28 42.94 -2.32
CA ARG A 834 -35.43 42.06 -2.62
C ARG A 834 -35.54 41.02 -1.51
N PRO A 835 -36.70 40.84 -0.86
CA PRO A 835 -36.88 39.75 0.09
C PRO A 835 -36.71 38.41 -0.62
N ALA A 836 -36.22 37.40 0.10
CA ALA A 836 -35.86 36.11 -0.48
C ALA A 836 -37.08 35.44 -1.14
N THR A 837 -37.03 35.30 -2.47
CA THR A 837 -37.91 34.38 -3.20
C THR A 837 -37.56 32.95 -2.83
N GLU A 838 -38.60 32.23 -2.40
CA GLU A 838 -38.72 30.78 -2.21
C GLU A 838 -37.46 29.95 -2.51
N LEU A 839 -36.83 29.44 -1.45
CA LEU A 839 -35.68 28.55 -1.51
C LEU A 839 -36.03 27.24 -2.25
N SER A 840 -35.27 26.96 -3.31
CA SER A 840 -35.13 25.60 -3.84
C SER A 840 -34.66 24.67 -2.72
N GLN A 841 -35.21 23.45 -2.63
CA GLN A 841 -34.85 22.48 -1.59
C GLN A 841 -33.44 21.87 -1.75
N VAL A 842 -32.72 22.23 -2.83
CA VAL A 842 -31.33 21.83 -3.06
C VAL A 842 -30.52 23.06 -3.48
N ASP A 843 -30.22 23.93 -2.51
CA ASP A 843 -28.95 24.68 -2.51
C ASP A 843 -28.66 25.28 -1.13
N GLY A 844 -27.63 24.73 -0.48
CA GLY A 844 -26.94 25.38 0.62
C GLY A 844 -25.45 25.44 0.24
N PRO A 845 -24.67 26.43 0.71
CA PRO A 845 -23.27 26.52 0.35
C PRO A 845 -22.55 25.21 0.69
N THR A 846 -21.85 24.63 -0.29
CA THR A 846 -21.01 23.44 -0.13
C THR A 846 -20.22 23.55 1.16
N GLN A 847 -20.34 22.57 2.06
CA GLN A 847 -19.82 22.67 3.43
C GLN A 847 -18.34 23.12 3.43
N LYS A 848 -18.09 24.40 3.76
CA LYS A 848 -16.74 24.93 3.96
C LYS A 848 -16.14 24.30 5.23
N ASN A 849 -15.54 23.12 5.06
CA ASN A 849 -14.63 22.38 5.93
C ASN A 849 -14.83 22.50 7.46
N LYS A 850 -16.07 22.41 7.94
CA LYS A 850 -16.38 22.51 9.39
C LYS A 850 -16.13 21.22 10.18
N HIS A 851 -15.77 20.13 9.49
CA HIS A 851 -15.65 18.78 10.06
C HIS A 851 -14.23 18.19 10.02
N GLY A 852 -13.20 18.98 9.66
CA GLY A 852 -11.81 18.52 9.73
C GLY A 852 -11.49 17.36 8.77
N MET A 853 -11.87 17.49 7.51
CA MET A 853 -11.55 16.49 6.47
C MET A 853 -10.02 16.33 6.39
N LYS A 854 -9.49 15.16 6.77
CA LYS A 854 -8.03 14.88 6.78
C LYS A 854 -7.38 15.04 5.40
N TYR A 855 -8.13 14.81 4.33
CA TYR A 855 -7.68 14.84 2.95
C TYR A 855 -7.80 16.25 2.35
N SER A 856 -6.93 17.18 2.77
CA SER A 856 -6.89 18.53 2.20
C SER A 856 -5.88 18.63 1.06
N GLN A 857 -6.19 18.05 -0.11
CA GLN A 857 -5.38 18.23 -1.32
C GLN A 857 -5.84 19.47 -2.11
N LYS A 858 -5.25 20.63 -1.76
CA LYS A 858 -5.38 21.88 -2.53
C LYS A 858 -4.02 22.52 -2.87
N LYS A 859 -2.99 21.70 -3.07
CA LYS A 859 -1.73 22.11 -3.71
C LYS A 859 -1.28 21.02 -4.67
N LYS A 860 -1.34 21.30 -5.98
CA LYS A 860 -0.60 20.54 -7.01
C LYS A 860 0.88 20.46 -6.60
N SER A 861 1.56 19.37 -6.95
CA SER A 861 2.98 19.12 -6.62
C SER A 861 3.99 19.99 -7.39
N THR A 862 3.71 21.30 -7.58
CA THR A 862 4.27 22.21 -8.62
C THR A 862 5.77 22.56 -8.56
N SER A 863 6.60 21.77 -7.88
CA SER A 863 8.05 21.99 -7.78
C SER A 863 8.91 21.07 -8.66
N VAL A 864 8.35 19.97 -9.17
CA VAL A 864 9.05 19.02 -10.05
C VAL A 864 8.60 19.27 -11.50
N GLN A 865 9.58 19.46 -12.39
CA GLN A 865 9.33 19.41 -13.83
C GLN A 865 9.43 17.94 -14.22
N HIS A 866 8.30 17.27 -14.38
CA HIS A 866 8.29 15.91 -14.92
C HIS A 866 8.81 15.94 -16.37
N GLU A 867 9.61 14.94 -16.74
CA GLU A 867 9.85 14.66 -18.16
C GLU A 867 8.49 14.35 -18.82
N THR A 868 8.26 14.91 -20.01
CA THR A 868 6.98 14.84 -20.72
C THR A 868 6.45 13.41 -20.76
N GLY A 869 5.26 13.17 -20.21
CA GLY A 869 4.74 11.81 -19.99
C GLY A 869 4.27 11.13 -21.28
N TYR A 870 3.86 11.90 -22.29
CA TYR A 870 3.50 11.43 -23.64
C TYR A 870 2.48 10.26 -23.65
N MET A 871 1.66 10.13 -22.59
CA MET A 871 0.61 9.13 -22.46
C MET A 871 -0.75 9.81 -22.57
N SER A 872 -1.44 9.60 -23.69
CA SER A 872 -2.78 10.14 -23.91
C SER A 872 -3.85 9.23 -23.28
N THR A 873 -4.84 9.83 -22.62
CA THR A 873 -5.87 9.14 -21.83
C THR A 873 -7.27 9.48 -22.33
N MET A 874 -8.05 8.46 -22.68
CA MET A 874 -9.43 8.59 -23.12
C MET A 874 -10.40 7.99 -22.10
N ALA A 875 -11.25 8.84 -21.51
CA ALA A 875 -12.38 8.44 -20.67
C ALA A 875 -13.65 8.25 -21.52
N LEU A 876 -14.53 7.33 -21.13
CA LEU A 876 -15.78 7.04 -21.83
C LEU A 876 -16.92 6.72 -20.85
N GLU A 877 -18.10 7.29 -21.08
CA GLU A 877 -19.36 6.97 -20.39
C GLU A 877 -20.46 6.69 -21.44
N VAL A 878 -21.39 5.78 -21.12
CA VAL A 878 -22.44 5.31 -22.04
C VAL A 878 -23.82 5.61 -21.48
N HIS A 879 -24.75 6.02 -22.34
CA HIS A 879 -26.17 6.12 -22.03
C HIS A 879 -26.98 5.05 -22.80
N VAL A 880 -27.76 4.30 -22.02
CA VAL A 880 -28.66 3.24 -22.48
C VAL A 880 -30.08 3.56 -22.01
N ASN A 881 -31.07 3.24 -22.84
CA ASN A 881 -32.47 3.35 -22.46
C ASN A 881 -32.87 2.14 -21.60
N SER A 882 -32.97 2.36 -20.29
CA SER A 882 -33.29 1.34 -19.29
C SER A 882 -34.76 0.92 -19.27
N ARG A 883 -35.01 -0.35 -18.92
CA ARG A 883 -36.35 -0.92 -18.73
C ARG A 883 -36.90 -0.55 -17.34
N ALA A 884 -37.38 0.69 -17.23
CA ALA A 884 -37.79 1.31 -15.97
C ALA A 884 -36.64 1.41 -14.96
N ASP A 885 -36.77 0.84 -13.75
CA ASP A 885 -35.77 0.96 -12.67
C ASP A 885 -34.71 -0.15 -12.70
N LEU A 886 -34.71 -1.00 -13.75
CA LEU A 886 -33.68 -2.00 -13.97
C LEU A 886 -32.37 -1.36 -14.45
N ALA A 887 -31.24 -1.91 -14.03
CA ALA A 887 -29.95 -1.57 -14.61
C ALA A 887 -29.90 -1.98 -16.10
N PRO A 888 -29.19 -1.22 -16.97
CA PRO A 888 -28.94 -1.61 -18.36
C PRO A 888 -28.32 -3.00 -18.49
N ASP A 889 -28.82 -3.76 -19.46
CA ASP A 889 -28.45 -5.15 -19.72
C ASP A 889 -27.92 -5.29 -21.16
N PRO A 890 -26.63 -5.60 -21.37
CA PRO A 890 -26.02 -5.57 -22.70
C PRO A 890 -26.60 -6.60 -23.67
N GLU A 891 -27.26 -7.67 -23.19
CA GLU A 891 -27.97 -8.62 -24.07
C GLU A 891 -29.17 -7.93 -24.77
N ARG A 892 -29.83 -6.96 -24.12
CA ARG A 892 -31.18 -6.49 -24.50
C ARG A 892 -31.28 -5.00 -24.76
N ASP A 893 -30.61 -4.20 -23.95
CA ASP A 893 -30.77 -2.75 -23.93
C ASP A 893 -29.67 -2.06 -24.75
N GLU A 894 -30.09 -1.30 -25.75
CA GLU A 894 -29.19 -0.75 -26.78
C GLU A 894 -28.54 0.59 -26.42
N VAL A 895 -27.34 0.80 -26.95
CA VAL A 895 -26.55 2.02 -26.78
C VAL A 895 -27.20 3.17 -27.53
N GLY A 896 -27.76 4.12 -26.79
CA GLY A 896 -28.41 5.31 -27.36
C GLY A 896 -27.43 6.45 -27.64
N LEU A 897 -26.43 6.62 -26.77
CA LEU A 897 -25.46 7.72 -26.83
C LEU A 897 -24.18 7.36 -26.07
N VAL A 898 -23.02 7.66 -26.66
CA VAL A 898 -21.69 7.49 -26.05
C VAL A 898 -21.03 8.85 -25.91
N VAL A 899 -20.48 9.15 -24.73
CA VAL A 899 -19.67 10.35 -24.48
C VAL A 899 -18.23 9.93 -24.21
N TRP A 900 -17.29 10.54 -24.93
CA TRP A 900 -15.86 10.35 -24.71
C TRP A 900 -15.15 11.68 -24.43
N CYS A 901 -14.05 11.60 -23.68
CA CYS A 901 -13.19 12.73 -23.39
C CYS A 901 -11.72 12.29 -23.49
N LEU A 902 -10.90 13.06 -24.20
CA LEU A 902 -9.49 12.80 -24.43
C LEU A 902 -8.64 13.91 -23.79
N ALA A 903 -7.74 13.52 -22.89
CA ALA A 903 -6.62 14.34 -22.44
C ALA A 903 -5.32 13.86 -23.08
N ASP A 904 -4.58 14.78 -23.68
CA ASP A 904 -3.21 14.57 -24.14
C ASP A 904 -2.31 15.61 -23.48
N GLU A 905 -1.27 15.15 -22.79
CA GLU A 905 -0.27 16.03 -22.17
C GLU A 905 0.52 16.86 -23.20
N GLN A 906 0.55 16.45 -24.47
CA GLN A 906 1.31 17.12 -25.53
C GLN A 906 0.71 18.45 -25.96
N THR A 907 -0.62 18.55 -26.06
CA THR A 907 -1.27 19.72 -26.67
C THR A 907 -1.34 20.91 -25.71
N GLY A 908 -1.36 20.65 -24.39
CA GLY A 908 -1.60 21.68 -23.37
C GLY A 908 -2.97 22.36 -23.48
N GLU A 909 -3.85 21.83 -24.34
CA GLU A 909 -5.20 22.30 -24.59
C GLU A 909 -6.17 21.72 -23.54
N GLU A 910 -7.35 22.32 -23.40
CA GLU A 910 -8.43 21.73 -22.60
C GLU A 910 -8.85 20.37 -23.19
N ALA A 911 -9.23 19.42 -22.34
CA ALA A 911 -9.55 18.06 -22.76
C ALA A 911 -10.64 18.05 -23.87
N GLN A 912 -10.39 17.32 -24.94
CA GLN A 912 -11.28 17.26 -26.10
C GLN A 912 -12.47 16.36 -25.78
N PHE A 913 -13.69 16.79 -26.13
CA PHE A 913 -14.92 16.03 -25.89
C PHE A 913 -15.56 15.63 -27.21
N GLY A 914 -16.15 14.44 -27.24
CA GLY A 914 -17.03 14.03 -28.33
C GLY A 914 -18.20 13.18 -27.86
N ILE A 915 -19.22 13.14 -28.71
CA ILE A 915 -20.47 12.40 -28.49
C ILE A 915 -20.81 11.66 -29.79
N VAL A 916 -21.08 10.36 -29.68
CA VAL A 916 -21.62 9.54 -30.77
C VAL A 916 -23.07 9.16 -30.43
N VAL A 917 -24.01 9.39 -31.35
CA VAL A 917 -25.45 9.31 -31.08
C VAL A 917 -26.14 8.36 -32.07
N LEU A 918 -26.99 7.48 -31.55
CA LEU A 918 -27.79 6.58 -32.37
C LEU A 918 -29.05 7.28 -32.91
N THR A 919 -29.15 7.40 -34.23
CA THR A 919 -30.24 8.11 -34.92
C THR A 919 -31.29 7.15 -35.46
N LYS A 920 -31.96 6.43 -34.54
CA LYS A 920 -33.08 5.52 -34.88
C LYS A 920 -34.36 6.24 -35.28
N GLN A 921 -34.36 6.94 -36.42
CA GLN A 921 -35.57 7.30 -37.17
C GLN A 921 -35.27 7.90 -38.56
N PRO A 922 -35.59 7.20 -39.66
CA PRO A 922 -35.70 7.82 -40.98
C PRO A 922 -36.98 8.67 -41.05
N GLY A 923 -36.91 9.87 -40.47
CA GLY A 923 -38.00 10.85 -40.37
C GLY A 923 -37.49 12.19 -39.85
N LYS A 924 -38.33 13.24 -39.96
CA LYS A 924 -37.91 14.63 -39.66
C LYS A 924 -37.34 14.82 -38.24
N GLU A 925 -37.82 14.07 -37.24
CA GLU A 925 -37.34 14.20 -35.86
C GLU A 925 -35.97 13.54 -35.62
N GLY A 926 -35.63 12.45 -36.34
CA GLY A 926 -34.28 11.87 -36.33
C GLY A 926 -33.27 12.83 -36.96
N GLN A 927 -33.68 13.48 -38.06
CA GLN A 927 -33.00 14.60 -38.73
C GLN A 927 -32.42 15.64 -37.76
N GLU A 928 -33.19 15.98 -36.72
CA GLU A 928 -32.92 17.10 -35.82
C GLU A 928 -32.12 16.74 -34.56
N LEU A 929 -32.02 15.47 -34.15
CA LEU A 929 -31.40 15.12 -32.86
C LEU A 929 -29.91 15.51 -32.79
N PRO A 930 -29.04 15.21 -33.78
CA PRO A 930 -27.63 15.61 -33.74
C PRO A 930 -27.47 17.13 -33.77
N GLU A 931 -28.27 17.84 -34.59
CA GLU A 931 -28.28 19.30 -34.60
C GLU A 931 -28.69 19.90 -33.26
N ARG A 932 -29.69 19.33 -32.58
CA ARG A 932 -30.15 19.77 -31.27
C ARG A 932 -29.07 19.58 -30.21
N ILE A 933 -28.37 18.45 -30.24
CA ILE A 933 -27.22 18.18 -29.34
C ILE A 933 -26.11 19.20 -29.60
N LYS A 934 -25.74 19.42 -30.87
CA LYS A 934 -24.75 20.43 -31.28
C LYS A 934 -25.15 21.87 -30.88
N LYS A 935 -26.43 22.21 -30.94
CA LYS A 935 -26.98 23.52 -30.47
C LYS A 935 -26.98 23.66 -28.94
N ILE A 936 -27.08 22.57 -28.19
CA ILE A 936 -27.05 22.57 -26.71
C ILE A 936 -25.62 22.65 -26.19
N VAL A 937 -24.74 21.78 -26.69
CA VAL A 937 -23.36 21.63 -26.20
C VAL A 937 -22.42 22.65 -26.84
N GLY A 938 -22.70 23.07 -28.08
CA GLY A 938 -21.89 24.03 -28.83
C GLY A 938 -20.75 23.40 -29.62
N ASN A 939 -20.00 24.24 -30.34
CA ASN A 939 -18.99 23.79 -31.32
C ASN A 939 -17.68 23.23 -30.71
N HIS A 940 -17.53 23.22 -29.39
CA HIS A 940 -16.32 22.72 -28.71
C HIS A 940 -16.35 21.19 -28.46
N VAL A 941 -17.43 20.53 -28.86
CA VAL A 941 -17.63 19.08 -28.73
C VAL A 941 -17.94 18.49 -30.10
N GLN A 942 -17.20 17.44 -30.47
CA GLN A 942 -17.49 16.68 -31.69
C GLN A 942 -18.81 15.93 -31.52
N VAL A 943 -19.72 16.02 -32.49
CA VAL A 943 -21.00 15.31 -32.45
C VAL A 943 -21.14 14.52 -33.74
N ASP A 944 -20.94 13.22 -33.62
CA ASP A 944 -21.10 12.24 -34.69
C ASP A 944 -22.44 11.50 -34.48
N ALA A 945 -23.07 11.07 -35.57
CA ALA A 945 -24.39 10.46 -35.54
C ALA A 945 -24.49 9.35 -36.58
N GLU A 946 -24.93 8.18 -36.13
CA GLU A 946 -24.98 6.96 -36.94
C GLU A 946 -26.39 6.37 -36.95
N ASP A 947 -26.78 5.73 -38.05
CA ASP A 947 -28.14 5.20 -38.24
C ASP A 947 -28.36 3.85 -37.54
N THR A 948 -27.30 3.07 -37.31
CA THR A 948 -27.36 1.76 -36.63
C THR A 948 -26.43 1.68 -35.41
N GLU A 949 -26.76 0.81 -34.46
CA GLU A 949 -25.93 0.58 -33.27
C GLU A 949 -24.57 -0.05 -33.64
N LEU A 950 -24.52 -0.89 -34.69
CA LEU A 950 -23.26 -1.45 -35.17
C LEU A 950 -22.36 -0.38 -35.80
N ASP A 951 -22.93 0.55 -36.56
CA ASP A 951 -22.18 1.68 -37.11
C ASP A 951 -21.67 2.62 -36.01
N LEU A 952 -22.47 2.85 -34.95
CA LEU A 952 -22.03 3.57 -33.75
C LEU A 952 -20.84 2.88 -33.05
N LEU A 953 -20.87 1.54 -32.92
CA LEU A 953 -19.78 0.76 -32.34
C LEU A 953 -18.51 0.82 -33.21
N ASN A 954 -18.64 0.71 -34.53
CA ASN A 954 -17.55 0.88 -35.49
C ASN A 954 -16.97 2.31 -35.45
N ARG A 955 -17.85 3.33 -35.39
CA ARG A 955 -17.44 4.74 -35.29
C ARG A 955 -16.63 5.01 -34.03
N MET A 956 -16.98 4.38 -32.91
CA MET A 956 -16.17 4.46 -31.68
C MET A 956 -14.79 3.81 -31.83
N VAL A 957 -14.70 2.68 -32.55
CA VAL A 957 -13.40 2.05 -32.90
C VAL A 957 -12.56 3.00 -33.77
N ASP A 958 -13.16 3.63 -34.78
CA ASP A 958 -12.45 4.57 -35.66
C ASP A 958 -11.96 5.82 -34.92
N ILE A 959 -12.74 6.35 -33.98
CA ILE A 959 -12.33 7.46 -33.10
C ILE A 959 -11.11 7.05 -32.24
N VAL A 960 -11.12 5.86 -31.65
CA VAL A 960 -9.95 5.33 -30.90
C VAL A 960 -8.75 5.13 -31.81
N ARG A 961 -8.93 4.67 -33.05
CA ARG A 961 -7.85 4.51 -34.04
C ARG A 961 -7.27 5.86 -34.49
N ALA A 962 -8.10 6.88 -34.68
CA ALA A 962 -7.68 8.20 -35.13
C ALA A 962 -6.88 8.98 -34.07
N HIS A 963 -7.32 8.94 -32.81
CA HIS A 963 -6.63 9.63 -31.69
C HIS A 963 -5.53 8.79 -31.03
N ASP A 964 -5.51 7.48 -31.25
CA ASP A 964 -4.55 6.48 -30.73
C ASP A 964 -4.15 6.65 -29.23
N PRO A 965 -5.12 6.70 -28.29
CA PRO A 965 -4.85 6.87 -26.86
C PRO A 965 -4.07 5.69 -26.24
N ASP A 966 -3.11 5.98 -25.37
CA ASP A 966 -2.35 4.94 -24.64
C ASP A 966 -3.17 4.29 -23.51
N ILE A 967 -4.04 5.07 -22.87
CA ILE A 967 -4.89 4.64 -21.77
C ILE A 967 -6.36 4.81 -22.15
N LEU A 968 -7.14 3.73 -22.01
CA LEU A 968 -8.60 3.76 -22.02
C LEU A 968 -9.11 3.65 -20.57
N THR A 969 -10.01 4.53 -20.16
CA THR A 969 -10.48 4.61 -18.77
C THR A 969 -11.98 4.90 -18.67
N GLY A 970 -12.53 4.76 -17.48
CA GLY A 970 -13.90 5.09 -17.11
C GLY A 970 -14.12 4.79 -15.63
N PHE A 971 -15.18 5.35 -15.03
CA PHE A 971 -15.41 5.16 -13.60
C PHE A 971 -15.51 3.68 -13.20
N GLU A 972 -16.32 2.92 -13.94
CA GLU A 972 -16.45 1.45 -13.89
C GLU A 972 -16.35 0.90 -15.31
N VAL A 973 -15.26 0.20 -15.60
CA VAL A 973 -14.93 -0.31 -16.94
C VAL A 973 -15.57 -1.66 -17.25
N HIS A 974 -16.06 -2.41 -16.25
CA HIS A 974 -16.59 -3.77 -16.45
C HIS A 974 -18.05 -3.81 -16.89
N ASN A 975 -18.93 -3.22 -16.08
CA ASN A 975 -20.38 -3.30 -16.27
C ASN A 975 -20.95 -2.00 -16.91
N SER A 976 -20.10 -0.99 -17.09
CA SER A 976 -20.39 0.29 -17.73
C SER A 976 -19.27 0.63 -18.72
N SER A 977 -19.33 1.82 -19.32
CA SER A 977 -18.27 2.36 -20.18
C SER A 977 -17.85 1.35 -21.27
N TRP A 978 -16.55 1.02 -21.36
CA TRP A 978 -16.01 0.10 -22.37
C TRP A 978 -16.56 -1.32 -22.27
N GLY A 979 -16.72 -1.88 -21.07
CA GLY A 979 -17.18 -3.25 -20.89
C GLY A 979 -18.61 -3.46 -21.37
N TYR A 980 -19.48 -2.45 -21.17
CA TYR A 980 -20.84 -2.47 -21.74
C TYR A 980 -20.80 -2.53 -23.28
N LEU A 981 -19.97 -1.69 -23.93
CA LEU A 981 -19.83 -1.70 -25.39
C LEU A 981 -19.28 -3.05 -25.90
N ILE A 982 -18.31 -3.63 -25.19
CA ILE A 982 -17.69 -4.91 -25.54
C ILE A 982 -18.67 -6.07 -25.39
N GLU A 983 -19.45 -6.13 -24.30
CA GLU A 983 -20.46 -7.18 -24.14
C GLU A 983 -21.60 -7.02 -25.13
N ARG A 984 -22.05 -5.78 -25.39
CA ARG A 984 -23.08 -5.48 -26.38
C ARG A 984 -22.65 -5.91 -27.78
N ALA A 985 -21.44 -5.54 -28.19
CA ALA A 985 -20.83 -5.95 -29.44
C ALA A 985 -20.77 -7.48 -29.59
N ARG A 986 -20.27 -8.18 -28.55
CA ARG A 986 -20.13 -9.64 -28.54
C ARG A 986 -21.48 -10.37 -28.59
N LEU A 987 -22.46 -9.93 -27.79
CA LEU A 987 -23.74 -10.65 -27.61
C LEU A 987 -24.76 -10.35 -28.72
N ALA A 988 -24.85 -9.11 -29.19
CA ALA A 988 -25.85 -8.71 -30.18
C ALA A 988 -25.36 -8.81 -31.64
N TYR A 989 -24.04 -8.74 -31.86
CA TYR A 989 -23.45 -8.62 -33.21
C TYR A 989 -22.29 -9.61 -33.49
N GLU A 990 -21.94 -10.48 -32.54
CA GLU A 990 -20.75 -11.35 -32.60
C GLU A 990 -19.44 -10.58 -32.88
N PHE A 991 -19.42 -9.27 -32.56
CA PHE A 991 -18.35 -8.35 -32.92
C PHE A 991 -17.28 -8.29 -31.81
N ASN A 992 -16.05 -8.67 -32.15
CA ASN A 992 -14.93 -8.72 -31.21
C ASN A 992 -14.25 -7.33 -31.07
N MET A 993 -14.95 -6.41 -30.41
CA MET A 993 -14.49 -5.03 -30.19
C MET A 993 -13.09 -4.93 -29.52
N PRO A 994 -12.67 -5.78 -28.54
CA PRO A 994 -11.32 -5.71 -27.97
C PRO A 994 -10.18 -5.90 -28.97
N ASP A 995 -10.36 -6.76 -29.97
CA ASP A 995 -9.37 -6.95 -31.04
C ASP A 995 -9.41 -5.82 -32.07
N GLU A 996 -10.56 -5.19 -32.30
CA GLU A 996 -10.67 -4.02 -33.19
C GLU A 996 -10.12 -2.73 -32.55
N LEU A 997 -10.29 -2.56 -31.24
CA LEU A 997 -9.69 -1.47 -30.44
C LEU A 997 -8.16 -1.61 -30.27
N SER A 998 -7.59 -2.76 -30.61
CA SER A 998 -6.16 -3.05 -30.59
C SER A 998 -5.33 -2.05 -31.40
N ARG A 999 -4.06 -1.88 -31.02
CA ARG A 999 -3.05 -1.25 -31.90
C ARG A 999 -2.55 -2.18 -33.01
N MET A 1000 -2.94 -3.46 -33.01
CA MET A 1000 -2.55 -4.50 -33.97
C MET A 1000 -3.75 -5.01 -34.77
N LYS A 1001 -3.59 -5.09 -36.11
CA LYS A 1001 -4.55 -5.64 -37.09
C LYS A 1001 -4.63 -7.17 -37.08
N ALA A 1002 -3.59 -7.82 -36.58
CA ALA A 1002 -3.44 -9.27 -36.54
C ALA A 1002 -2.58 -9.66 -35.33
N GLN A 1003 -2.70 -10.89 -34.84
CA GLN A 1003 -2.05 -11.34 -33.60
C GLN A 1003 -2.38 -10.43 -32.39
N SER A 1004 -3.58 -9.88 -32.36
CA SER A 1004 -4.17 -9.28 -31.18
C SER A 1004 -4.62 -10.40 -30.23
N HIS A 1005 -4.54 -10.13 -28.93
CA HIS A 1005 -4.94 -11.06 -27.88
C HIS A 1005 -5.91 -10.37 -26.94
N GLY A 1006 -6.98 -9.81 -27.51
CA GLY A 1006 -8.11 -9.27 -26.78
C GLY A 1006 -8.65 -10.30 -25.79
N ARG A 1007 -8.84 -9.89 -24.53
CA ARG A 1007 -9.52 -10.74 -23.52
C ARG A 1007 -10.56 -9.92 -22.77
N PHE A 1008 -11.71 -10.55 -22.59
CA PHE A 1008 -12.83 -9.99 -21.86
C PHE A 1008 -13.63 -11.12 -21.20
N GLY A 1009 -14.11 -10.89 -19.97
CA GLY A 1009 -14.93 -11.85 -19.21
C GLY A 1009 -14.19 -12.51 -18.05
N LYS A 1010 -14.96 -13.00 -17.07
CA LYS A 1010 -14.47 -13.56 -15.80
C LYS A 1010 -13.65 -14.85 -15.99
N ASP A 1011 -14.06 -15.70 -16.93
CA ASP A 1011 -13.47 -17.03 -17.13
C ASP A 1011 -12.12 -16.97 -17.86
N ALA A 1012 -11.83 -15.84 -18.53
CA ALA A 1012 -10.56 -15.60 -19.21
C ALA A 1012 -9.46 -15.02 -18.29
N ASP A 1013 -9.86 -14.36 -17.17
CA ASP A 1013 -8.96 -13.80 -16.16
C ASP A 1013 -9.67 -13.56 -14.80
N ARG A 1014 -9.78 -14.62 -13.98
CA ARG A 1014 -10.38 -14.58 -12.63
C ARG A 1014 -9.66 -13.62 -11.69
N TRP A 1015 -8.33 -13.50 -11.82
CA TRP A 1015 -7.52 -12.63 -10.97
C TRP A 1015 -7.69 -11.16 -11.38
N GLY A 1016 -7.65 -10.87 -12.68
CA GLY A 1016 -7.90 -9.53 -13.21
C GLY A 1016 -9.31 -9.02 -12.90
N PHE A 1017 -10.32 -9.90 -12.85
CA PHE A 1017 -11.69 -9.53 -12.46
C PHE A 1017 -11.82 -9.14 -10.98
N THR A 1018 -11.04 -9.77 -10.11
CA THR A 1018 -11.08 -9.50 -8.67
C THR A 1018 -10.22 -8.29 -8.30
N HIS A 1019 -9.08 -8.08 -8.94
CA HIS A 1019 -8.07 -7.09 -8.51
C HIS A 1019 -7.87 -5.90 -9.47
N THR A 1020 -8.11 -6.03 -10.78
CA THR A 1020 -7.78 -4.99 -11.79
C THR A 1020 -8.90 -4.80 -12.83
N SER A 1021 -8.55 -4.41 -14.05
CA SER A 1021 -9.34 -4.59 -15.27
C SER A 1021 -9.00 -5.94 -15.93
N THR A 1022 -9.99 -6.81 -16.14
CA THR A 1022 -9.97 -7.94 -17.10
C THR A 1022 -9.83 -7.52 -18.56
N VAL A 1023 -10.28 -6.30 -18.90
CA VAL A 1023 -10.36 -5.83 -20.28
C VAL A 1023 -8.94 -5.61 -20.81
N ARG A 1024 -8.39 -6.62 -21.49
CA ARG A 1024 -7.06 -6.55 -22.11
C ARG A 1024 -7.22 -6.19 -23.58
N ILE A 1025 -6.69 -5.04 -23.96
CA ILE A 1025 -6.63 -4.57 -25.36
C ILE A 1025 -5.14 -4.49 -25.75
N THR A 1026 -4.78 -5.10 -26.87
CA THR A 1026 -3.37 -5.18 -27.29
C THR A 1026 -2.81 -3.79 -27.61
N GLY A 1027 -1.73 -3.41 -26.91
CA GLY A 1027 -1.03 -2.13 -27.06
C GLY A 1027 -1.64 -0.93 -26.35
N ARG A 1028 -2.74 -1.10 -25.59
CA ARG A 1028 -3.39 -0.04 -24.78
C ARG A 1028 -3.57 -0.51 -23.35
N HIS A 1029 -3.43 0.41 -22.39
CA HIS A 1029 -3.73 0.15 -20.99
C HIS A 1029 -5.21 0.42 -20.71
N THR A 1030 -5.85 -0.41 -19.90
CA THR A 1030 -7.19 -0.13 -19.39
C THR A 1030 -7.12 0.19 -17.89
N ILE A 1031 -7.70 1.31 -17.46
CA ILE A 1031 -7.73 1.71 -16.05
C ILE A 1031 -9.18 1.79 -15.58
N ASN A 1032 -9.50 1.02 -14.54
CA ASN A 1032 -10.79 1.08 -13.86
C ASN A 1032 -10.68 1.98 -12.62
N ILE A 1033 -11.29 3.17 -12.68
CA ILE A 1033 -10.98 4.26 -11.74
C ILE A 1033 -11.42 3.92 -10.31
N TRP A 1034 -12.61 3.35 -10.08
CA TRP A 1034 -13.04 3.03 -8.71
C TRP A 1034 -12.11 2.01 -8.04
N ARG A 1035 -11.55 1.08 -8.81
CA ARG A 1035 -10.58 0.08 -8.34
C ARG A 1035 -9.25 0.71 -7.97
N ALA A 1036 -8.74 1.61 -8.83
CA ALA A 1036 -7.56 2.41 -8.51
C ALA A 1036 -7.80 3.25 -7.24
N MET A 1037 -8.96 3.90 -7.10
CA MET A 1037 -9.28 4.68 -5.90
C MET A 1037 -9.40 3.81 -4.64
N ARG A 1038 -9.72 2.52 -4.74
CA ARG A 1038 -9.76 1.58 -3.61
C ARG A 1038 -8.38 1.26 -3.03
N SER A 1039 -7.31 1.26 -3.84
CA SER A 1039 -5.94 1.12 -3.33
C SER A 1039 -5.34 2.42 -2.76
N GLU A 1040 -5.94 3.57 -3.11
CA GLU A 1040 -5.39 4.90 -2.84
C GLU A 1040 -6.06 5.62 -1.66
N LEU A 1041 -7.39 5.51 -1.58
CA LEU A 1041 -8.22 6.19 -0.60
C LEU A 1041 -8.88 5.16 0.31
N ASN A 1042 -8.88 5.40 1.62
CA ASN A 1042 -9.57 4.56 2.60
C ASN A 1042 -10.99 5.10 2.83
N LEU A 1043 -11.95 4.69 2.00
CA LEU A 1043 -13.35 5.13 2.04
C LEU A 1043 -14.28 3.96 2.40
N LEU A 1044 -15.45 4.28 2.96
CA LEU A 1044 -16.50 3.28 3.22
C LEU A 1044 -17.24 2.84 1.95
N GLN A 1045 -17.29 3.71 0.93
CA GLN A 1045 -17.95 3.49 -0.36
C GLN A 1045 -17.14 4.16 -1.46
N TYR A 1046 -17.03 3.50 -2.61
CA TYR A 1046 -16.26 3.95 -3.77
C TYR A 1046 -17.16 4.29 -4.97
N THR A 1047 -18.35 4.85 -4.70
CA THR A 1047 -19.15 5.46 -5.78
C THR A 1047 -18.50 6.77 -6.23
N MET A 1048 -18.78 7.18 -7.47
CA MET A 1048 -18.18 8.39 -8.05
C MET A 1048 -18.47 9.63 -7.20
N GLU A 1049 -19.69 9.75 -6.70
CA GLU A 1049 -20.16 10.88 -5.91
C GLU A 1049 -19.42 10.97 -4.58
N ASN A 1050 -19.09 9.83 -3.96
CA ASN A 1050 -18.33 9.79 -2.72
C ASN A 1050 -16.84 10.06 -2.93
N VAL A 1051 -16.24 9.48 -3.99
CA VAL A 1051 -14.85 9.75 -4.39
C VAL A 1051 -14.67 11.24 -4.73
N VAL A 1052 -15.52 11.81 -5.58
CA VAL A 1052 -15.47 13.24 -5.97
C VAL A 1052 -15.69 14.16 -4.77
N PHE A 1053 -16.54 13.78 -3.81
CA PHE A 1053 -16.73 14.55 -2.58
C PHE A 1053 -15.49 14.53 -1.66
N HIS A 1054 -14.84 13.37 -1.52
CA HIS A 1054 -13.66 13.24 -0.66
C HIS A 1054 -12.36 13.76 -1.30
N LEU A 1055 -12.18 13.60 -2.61
CA LEU A 1055 -10.97 13.99 -3.36
C LEU A 1055 -11.05 15.42 -3.92
N LEU A 1056 -12.13 15.77 -4.63
CA LEU A 1056 -12.28 17.06 -5.30
C LEU A 1056 -13.06 18.10 -4.47
N HIS A 1057 -13.65 17.68 -3.34
CA HIS A 1057 -14.52 18.50 -2.48
C HIS A 1057 -15.73 19.12 -3.20
N ARG A 1058 -16.19 18.47 -4.28
CA ARG A 1058 -17.38 18.84 -5.04
C ARG A 1058 -18.52 17.90 -4.69
N ARG A 1059 -19.72 18.43 -4.48
CA ARG A 1059 -20.94 17.61 -4.39
C ARG A 1059 -21.55 17.53 -5.79
N ILE A 1060 -21.74 16.32 -6.30
CA ILE A 1060 -22.37 16.07 -7.59
C ILE A 1060 -23.72 15.37 -7.37
N PRO A 1061 -24.72 15.57 -8.26
CA PRO A 1061 -25.97 14.83 -8.21
C PRO A 1061 -25.77 13.39 -8.67
N HIS A 1062 -26.68 12.51 -8.26
CA HIS A 1062 -26.84 11.16 -8.78
C HIS A 1062 -28.26 11.03 -9.33
N TYR A 1063 -28.42 10.45 -10.51
CA TYR A 1063 -29.72 10.21 -11.15
C TYR A 1063 -29.87 8.73 -11.49
N SER A 1064 -31.07 8.17 -11.26
CA SER A 1064 -31.39 6.80 -11.63
C SER A 1064 -31.37 6.61 -13.15
N PHE A 1065 -31.14 5.38 -13.63
CA PHE A 1065 -31.25 5.06 -15.05
C PHE A 1065 -32.65 5.39 -15.60
N ALA A 1066 -33.71 5.10 -14.83
CA ALA A 1066 -35.09 5.45 -15.14
C ALA A 1066 -35.29 6.95 -15.41
N ASP A 1067 -34.68 7.83 -14.58
CA ASP A 1067 -34.76 9.27 -14.75
C ASP A 1067 -34.03 9.76 -16.00
N LEU A 1068 -32.83 9.22 -16.25
CA LEU A 1068 -32.02 9.56 -17.44
C LEU A 1068 -32.75 9.16 -18.73
N THR A 1069 -33.22 7.91 -18.81
CA THR A 1069 -34.03 7.39 -19.94
C THR A 1069 -35.29 8.21 -20.14
N ARG A 1070 -36.00 8.57 -19.07
CA ARG A 1070 -37.19 9.45 -19.13
C ARG A 1070 -36.86 10.85 -19.66
N TRP A 1071 -35.74 11.45 -19.26
CA TRP A 1071 -35.35 12.79 -19.73
C TRP A 1071 -34.82 12.78 -21.16
N TYR A 1072 -34.14 11.72 -21.58
CA TYR A 1072 -33.71 11.50 -22.97
C TYR A 1072 -34.93 11.32 -23.89
N GLY A 1073 -35.84 10.40 -23.56
CA GLY A 1073 -37.01 10.08 -24.38
C GLY A 1073 -38.16 11.10 -24.36
N CYS A 1074 -38.20 12.06 -23.43
CA CYS A 1074 -39.34 12.99 -23.31
C CYS A 1074 -39.43 14.08 -24.40
N GLY A 1075 -38.50 14.13 -25.35
CA GLY A 1075 -38.45 15.12 -26.44
C GLY A 1075 -38.17 16.58 -26.03
N LYS A 1076 -38.26 16.93 -24.74
CA LYS A 1076 -38.08 18.29 -24.23
C LYS A 1076 -36.60 18.70 -24.21
N PRO A 1077 -36.20 19.83 -24.82
CA PRO A 1077 -34.80 20.26 -24.86
C PRO A 1077 -34.11 20.35 -23.49
N ARG A 1078 -34.84 20.76 -22.44
CA ARG A 1078 -34.32 20.82 -21.06
C ARG A 1078 -34.03 19.44 -20.43
N GLY A 1079 -34.74 18.39 -20.86
CA GLY A 1079 -34.48 17.02 -20.41
C GLY A 1079 -33.18 16.50 -21.02
N LEU A 1080 -33.10 16.58 -22.35
CA LEU A 1080 -31.90 16.23 -23.11
C LEU A 1080 -30.66 17.00 -22.61
N ALA A 1081 -30.76 18.31 -22.42
CA ALA A 1081 -29.64 19.12 -21.92
C ALA A 1081 -29.10 18.64 -20.55
N ARG A 1082 -29.98 18.23 -19.63
CA ARG A 1082 -29.57 17.68 -18.32
C ARG A 1082 -28.86 16.33 -18.43
N VAL A 1083 -29.30 15.47 -19.35
CA VAL A 1083 -28.65 14.17 -19.59
C VAL A 1083 -27.26 14.39 -20.19
N LEU A 1084 -27.14 15.27 -21.18
CA LEU A 1084 -25.85 15.62 -21.80
C LEU A 1084 -24.89 16.25 -20.79
N GLU A 1085 -25.34 17.25 -20.02
CA GLU A 1085 -24.54 17.93 -18.98
C GLU A 1085 -24.08 16.94 -17.89
N TYR A 1086 -24.96 16.03 -17.46
CA TYR A 1086 -24.62 14.99 -16.49
C TYR A 1086 -23.54 14.03 -17.02
N LEU A 1087 -23.69 13.52 -18.25
CA LEU A 1087 -22.73 12.58 -18.83
C LEU A 1087 -21.38 13.26 -19.12
N LEU A 1088 -21.39 14.45 -19.74
CA LEU A 1088 -20.17 15.23 -20.02
C LEU A 1088 -19.40 15.56 -18.74
N GLU A 1089 -20.10 15.94 -17.66
CA GLU A 1089 -19.44 16.20 -16.38
C GLU A 1089 -18.90 14.92 -15.74
N ARG A 1090 -19.56 13.76 -15.89
CA ARG A 1090 -19.01 12.47 -15.43
C ARG A 1090 -17.75 12.07 -16.20
N THR A 1091 -17.77 12.08 -17.54
CA THR A 1091 -16.59 11.75 -18.35
C THR A 1091 -15.42 12.73 -18.09
N ARG A 1092 -15.72 14.00 -17.78
CA ARG A 1092 -14.72 14.99 -17.31
C ARG A 1092 -14.17 14.64 -15.92
N LEU A 1093 -15.04 14.28 -14.99
CA LEU A 1093 -14.66 13.96 -13.61
C LEU A 1093 -13.74 12.73 -13.53
N ASP A 1094 -13.90 11.75 -14.42
CA ASP A 1094 -13.00 10.60 -14.53
C ASP A 1094 -11.54 11.03 -14.72
N LEU A 1095 -11.28 11.96 -15.66
CA LEU A 1095 -9.94 12.52 -15.87
C LEU A 1095 -9.51 13.40 -14.67
N GLN A 1096 -10.41 14.21 -14.11
CA GLN A 1096 -10.09 15.03 -12.93
C GLN A 1096 -9.73 14.20 -11.69
N ILE A 1097 -10.31 13.01 -11.51
CA ILE A 1097 -9.97 12.07 -10.42
C ILE A 1097 -8.55 11.53 -10.61
N LEU A 1098 -8.21 11.12 -11.84
CA LEU A 1098 -6.87 10.61 -12.19
C LEU A 1098 -5.79 11.69 -12.02
N ASP A 1099 -6.06 12.91 -12.49
CA ASP A 1099 -5.18 14.07 -12.37
C ASP A 1099 -4.98 14.50 -10.90
N ALA A 1100 -6.06 14.58 -10.12
CA ALA A 1100 -6.00 15.02 -8.72
C ALA A 1100 -5.24 14.03 -7.83
N ASN A 1101 -5.29 12.74 -8.13
CA ASN A 1101 -4.50 11.71 -7.45
C ASN A 1101 -3.08 11.55 -8.04
N GLU A 1102 -2.72 12.32 -9.09
CA GLU A 1102 -1.47 12.21 -9.85
C GLU A 1102 -1.17 10.76 -10.30
N LEU A 1103 -2.23 9.96 -10.60
CA LEU A 1103 -2.12 8.49 -10.69
C LEU A 1103 -1.18 8.04 -11.82
N ILE A 1104 -1.39 8.57 -13.03
CA ILE A 1104 -0.61 8.23 -14.23
C ILE A 1104 0.86 8.65 -14.10
N PRO A 1105 1.20 9.93 -13.82
CA PRO A 1105 2.60 10.35 -13.71
C PRO A 1105 3.33 9.63 -12.56
N ARG A 1106 2.68 9.43 -11.41
CA ARG A 1106 3.30 8.73 -10.27
C ARG A 1106 3.55 7.24 -10.57
N THR A 1107 2.64 6.56 -11.27
CA THR A 1107 2.87 5.17 -11.72
C THR A 1107 3.95 5.13 -12.82
N SER A 1108 4.01 6.12 -13.71
CA SER A 1108 5.09 6.25 -14.70
C SER A 1108 6.47 6.36 -14.04
N GLU A 1109 6.61 7.21 -13.02
CA GLU A 1109 7.85 7.29 -12.22
C GLU A 1109 8.14 6.00 -11.44
N GLN A 1110 7.11 5.32 -10.92
CA GLN A 1110 7.28 4.04 -10.23
C GLN A 1110 7.71 2.91 -11.17
N ALA A 1111 7.19 2.86 -12.40
CA ALA A 1111 7.58 1.93 -13.46
C ALA A 1111 9.06 2.15 -13.85
N ARG A 1112 9.45 3.42 -14.02
CA ARG A 1112 10.82 3.84 -14.28
C ARG A 1112 11.75 3.47 -13.13
N LEU A 1113 11.39 3.77 -11.89
CA LEU A 1113 12.18 3.47 -10.70
C LEU A 1113 12.42 1.96 -10.52
N LEU A 1114 11.38 1.15 -10.67
CA LEU A 1114 11.44 -0.30 -10.44
C LEU A 1114 11.97 -1.09 -11.64
N GLY A 1115 11.98 -0.50 -12.84
CA GLY A 1115 12.33 -1.19 -14.08
C GLY A 1115 11.27 -2.21 -14.53
N VAL A 1116 9.99 -1.95 -14.26
CA VAL A 1116 8.86 -2.80 -14.71
C VAL A 1116 8.00 -2.05 -15.72
N ASP A 1117 7.15 -2.73 -16.48
CA ASP A 1117 6.16 -2.06 -17.33
C ASP A 1117 5.10 -1.31 -16.51
N PHE A 1118 4.45 -0.34 -17.15
CA PHE A 1118 3.45 0.53 -16.52
C PHE A 1118 2.28 -0.23 -15.89
N PHE A 1119 1.76 -1.26 -16.55
CA PHE A 1119 0.58 -2.00 -16.07
C PHE A 1119 0.94 -2.94 -14.90
N SER A 1120 2.14 -3.51 -14.89
CA SER A 1120 2.65 -4.33 -13.79
C SER A 1120 2.81 -3.56 -12.48
N VAL A 1121 2.92 -2.23 -12.50
CA VAL A 1121 2.89 -1.43 -11.27
C VAL A 1121 1.54 -1.61 -10.53
N PHE A 1122 0.43 -1.69 -11.25
CA PHE A 1122 -0.90 -1.92 -10.68
C PHE A 1122 -1.23 -3.41 -10.52
N SER A 1123 -0.89 -4.22 -11.52
CA SER A 1123 -1.36 -5.62 -11.65
C SER A 1123 -0.41 -6.68 -11.06
N ARG A 1124 0.81 -6.32 -10.65
CA ARG A 1124 1.76 -7.28 -10.04
C ARG A 1124 2.05 -6.94 -8.59
N GLY A 1125 2.13 -7.98 -7.77
CA GLY A 1125 2.42 -7.89 -6.34
C GLY A 1125 3.83 -7.34 -6.04
N SER A 1126 4.10 -7.12 -4.75
CA SER A 1126 5.38 -6.60 -4.27
C SER A 1126 6.59 -7.46 -4.65
N GLN A 1127 6.45 -8.78 -4.68
CA GLN A 1127 7.52 -9.72 -5.04
C GLN A 1127 8.12 -9.41 -6.42
N PHE A 1128 7.28 -9.25 -7.45
CA PHE A 1128 7.72 -8.94 -8.82
C PHE A 1128 8.55 -7.64 -8.90
N LYS A 1129 8.19 -6.66 -8.07
CA LYS A 1129 8.87 -5.36 -7.97
C LYS A 1129 10.25 -5.49 -7.30
N VAL A 1130 10.37 -6.38 -6.31
CA VAL A 1130 11.64 -6.72 -5.65
C VAL A 1130 12.56 -7.53 -6.58
N GLU A 1131 12.02 -8.54 -7.27
CA GLU A 1131 12.74 -9.34 -8.27
C GLU A 1131 13.35 -8.44 -9.35
N SER A 1132 12.55 -7.53 -9.92
CA SER A 1132 12.97 -6.56 -10.94
C SER A 1132 14.20 -5.72 -10.54
N LEU A 1133 14.29 -5.30 -9.28
CA LEU A 1133 15.45 -4.56 -8.76
C LEU A 1133 16.62 -5.51 -8.45
N MET A 1134 16.33 -6.64 -7.81
CA MET A 1134 17.34 -7.63 -7.41
C MET A 1134 18.12 -8.17 -8.61
N PHE A 1135 17.45 -8.48 -9.73
CA PHE A 1135 18.11 -8.96 -10.95
C PHE A 1135 19.01 -7.91 -11.61
N ARG A 1136 18.62 -6.63 -11.59
CA ARG A 1136 19.45 -5.54 -12.13
C ARG A 1136 20.70 -5.27 -11.31
N LEU A 1137 20.68 -5.57 -10.00
CA LEU A 1137 21.86 -5.50 -9.15
C LEU A 1137 22.73 -6.76 -9.28
N ALA A 1138 22.11 -7.93 -9.41
CA ALA A 1138 22.78 -9.24 -9.47
C ALA A 1138 23.49 -9.51 -10.81
N LYS A 1139 22.86 -9.23 -11.96
CA LYS A 1139 23.43 -9.54 -13.29
C LYS A 1139 24.79 -8.86 -13.57
N PRO A 1140 25.00 -7.57 -13.24
CA PRO A 1140 26.33 -6.93 -13.39
C PRO A 1140 27.42 -7.60 -12.55
N GLU A 1141 27.06 -8.23 -11.43
CA GLU A 1141 27.96 -8.97 -10.53
C GLU A 1141 28.12 -10.45 -10.93
N SER A 1142 27.54 -10.86 -12.07
CA SER A 1142 27.50 -12.25 -12.57
C SER A 1142 26.88 -13.27 -11.59
N PHE A 1143 25.95 -12.80 -10.75
CA PHE A 1143 25.15 -13.68 -9.89
C PHE A 1143 24.08 -14.44 -10.67
N VAL A 1144 23.76 -15.65 -10.21
CA VAL A 1144 22.74 -16.56 -10.75
C VAL A 1144 21.73 -16.91 -9.66
N LEU A 1145 20.45 -16.64 -9.90
CA LEU A 1145 19.40 -16.75 -8.88
C LEU A 1145 18.60 -18.06 -8.99
N VAL A 1146 18.42 -18.76 -7.88
CA VAL A 1146 17.71 -20.04 -7.82
C VAL A 1146 16.21 -19.87 -8.04
N SER A 1147 15.57 -20.83 -8.72
CA SER A 1147 14.12 -20.91 -8.89
C SER A 1147 13.54 -22.07 -8.06
N PRO A 1148 13.12 -21.82 -6.81
CA PRO A 1148 12.60 -22.88 -5.94
C PRO A 1148 11.19 -23.33 -6.36
N SER A 1149 10.92 -24.62 -6.25
CA SER A 1149 9.61 -25.21 -6.52
C SER A 1149 8.60 -24.93 -5.41
N ARG A 1150 7.30 -24.95 -5.74
CA ARG A 1150 6.21 -24.90 -4.74
C ARG A 1150 6.35 -26.00 -3.67
N LYS A 1151 6.96 -27.15 -3.99
CA LYS A 1151 7.26 -28.24 -3.04
C LYS A 1151 8.44 -27.90 -2.12
N GLN A 1152 9.50 -27.29 -2.65
CA GLN A 1152 10.66 -26.83 -1.86
C GLN A 1152 10.26 -25.69 -0.90
N VAL A 1153 9.50 -24.70 -1.38
CA VAL A 1153 8.98 -23.60 -0.55
C VAL A 1153 8.03 -24.13 0.54
N GLY A 1154 7.17 -25.11 0.22
CA GLY A 1154 6.33 -25.78 1.22
C GLY A 1154 7.07 -26.65 2.23
N ALA A 1155 8.32 -27.05 1.93
CA ALA A 1155 9.18 -27.84 2.81
C ALA A 1155 10.20 -27.01 3.60
N GLN A 1156 10.22 -25.67 3.42
CA GLN A 1156 11.11 -24.79 4.17
C GLN A 1156 10.73 -24.74 5.66
N ASN A 1157 11.69 -24.44 6.52
CA ASN A 1157 11.42 -24.26 7.94
C ASN A 1157 10.49 -23.08 8.18
N ALA A 1158 9.50 -23.24 9.06
CA ALA A 1158 8.61 -22.15 9.48
C ALA A 1158 9.39 -21.01 10.16
N LEU A 1159 8.79 -19.82 10.18
CA LEU A 1159 9.38 -18.66 10.86
C LEU A 1159 9.36 -18.86 12.38
N GLU A 1160 10.54 -18.90 13.00
CA GLU A 1160 10.73 -19.16 14.44
C GLU A 1160 10.75 -17.85 15.28
N CYS A 1161 11.03 -16.70 14.65
CA CYS A 1161 11.16 -15.40 15.31
C CYS A 1161 9.88 -14.56 15.17
N LEU A 1162 9.41 -13.99 16.28
CA LEU A 1162 8.24 -13.11 16.35
C LEU A 1162 8.65 -11.68 16.75
N PRO A 1163 7.92 -10.63 16.29
CA PRO A 1163 8.15 -9.27 16.74
C PRO A 1163 7.79 -9.11 18.23
N LEU A 1164 8.53 -8.28 18.94
CA LEU A 1164 8.21 -7.95 20.34
C LEU A 1164 7.11 -6.89 20.40
N VAL A 1165 5.92 -7.30 20.84
CA VAL A 1165 4.85 -6.39 21.25
C VAL A 1165 4.79 -6.42 22.78
N MET A 1166 5.12 -5.31 23.44
CA MET A 1166 5.03 -5.20 24.89
C MET A 1166 3.57 -5.08 25.33
N GLU A 1167 3.23 -5.68 26.47
CA GLU A 1167 1.90 -5.52 27.07
C GLU A 1167 1.72 -4.07 27.57
N PRO A 1168 0.72 -3.33 27.08
CA PRO A 1168 0.52 -1.94 27.48
C PRO A 1168 -0.06 -1.86 28.88
N GLN A 1169 0.56 -1.05 29.74
CA GLN A 1169 -0.03 -0.67 31.02
C GLN A 1169 -1.29 0.14 30.75
N SER A 1170 -2.45 -0.52 30.87
CA SER A 1170 -3.75 0.04 30.51
C SER A 1170 -4.23 1.03 31.57
N ALA A 1171 -4.02 2.32 31.32
CA ALA A 1171 -4.38 3.43 32.20
C ALA A 1171 -4.72 4.69 31.40
N PHE A 1172 -5.32 5.68 32.06
CA PHE A 1172 -5.46 7.03 31.52
C PHE A 1172 -4.23 7.86 31.91
N TYR A 1173 -3.44 8.27 30.92
CA TYR A 1173 -2.23 9.05 31.13
C TYR A 1173 -2.53 10.54 31.01
N THR A 1174 -2.41 11.28 32.12
CA THR A 1174 -2.56 12.74 32.18
C THR A 1174 -1.25 13.46 31.83
N SER A 1175 -0.11 12.88 32.19
CA SER A 1175 1.23 13.37 31.86
C SER A 1175 1.59 13.14 30.37
N PRO A 1176 2.50 13.95 29.78
CA PRO A 1176 2.95 13.77 28.41
C PRO A 1176 3.56 12.37 28.16
N LEU A 1177 3.05 11.66 27.15
CA LEU A 1177 3.57 10.36 26.71
C LEU A 1177 4.47 10.55 25.48
N LEU A 1178 5.76 10.26 25.61
CA LEU A 1178 6.70 10.28 24.50
C LEU A 1178 6.53 9.01 23.65
N VAL A 1179 6.23 9.19 22.36
CA VAL A 1179 6.19 8.11 21.37
C VAL A 1179 7.45 8.19 20.54
N LEU A 1180 8.29 7.16 20.63
CA LEU A 1180 9.53 7.01 19.88
C LEU A 1180 9.38 5.86 18.88
N ASP A 1181 9.90 6.03 17.67
CA ASP A 1181 9.83 5.03 16.61
C ASP A 1181 11.14 5.00 15.81
N PHE A 1182 11.49 3.83 15.27
CA PHE A 1182 12.68 3.62 14.45
C PHE A 1182 12.35 3.84 12.98
N GLN A 1183 12.98 4.86 12.38
CA GLN A 1183 12.86 5.11 10.94
C GLN A 1183 13.38 3.90 10.15
N SER A 1184 12.51 3.26 9.37
CA SER A 1184 12.85 2.14 8.48
C SER A 1184 13.56 0.96 9.17
N LEU A 1185 13.10 0.54 10.36
CA LEU A 1185 13.73 -0.47 11.21
C LEU A 1185 14.33 -1.68 10.46
N TYR A 1186 13.53 -2.45 9.71
CA TYR A 1186 14.03 -3.65 9.03
C TYR A 1186 15.05 -3.36 7.91
N PRO A 1187 14.80 -2.43 6.95
CA PRO A 1187 15.83 -2.00 6.01
C PRO A 1187 17.13 -1.54 6.67
N SER A 1188 17.05 -0.73 7.73
CA SER A 1188 18.23 -0.23 8.46
C SER A 1188 18.98 -1.36 9.17
N VAL A 1189 18.29 -2.35 9.74
CA VAL A 1189 18.91 -3.56 10.32
C VAL A 1189 19.60 -4.39 9.24
N MET A 1190 18.97 -4.58 8.06
CA MET A 1190 19.58 -5.33 6.96
C MET A 1190 20.87 -4.68 6.45
N ILE A 1191 20.89 -3.34 6.34
CA ILE A 1191 22.08 -2.56 5.95
C ILE A 1191 23.15 -2.60 7.05
N ALA A 1192 22.77 -2.36 8.31
CA ALA A 1192 23.71 -2.27 9.43
C ALA A 1192 24.41 -3.60 9.74
N TYR A 1193 23.70 -4.72 9.62
CA TYR A 1193 24.21 -6.06 9.93
C TYR A 1193 24.47 -6.94 8.69
N ASN A 1194 24.47 -6.34 7.49
CA ASN A 1194 24.78 -6.99 6.21
C ASN A 1194 23.97 -8.28 5.92
N TYR A 1195 22.65 -8.22 6.12
CA TYR A 1195 21.76 -9.36 5.88
C TYR A 1195 21.32 -9.43 4.42
N CYS A 1196 21.91 -10.38 3.67
CA CYS A 1196 21.58 -10.69 2.29
C CYS A 1196 21.59 -12.22 2.06
N TYR A 1197 21.04 -12.68 0.95
CA TYR A 1197 21.18 -14.06 0.49
C TYR A 1197 22.64 -14.43 0.22
N SER A 1198 23.41 -13.50 -0.37
CA SER A 1198 24.82 -13.68 -0.73
C SER A 1198 25.79 -13.66 0.45
N THR A 1199 25.34 -13.27 1.66
CA THR A 1199 26.18 -13.23 2.88
C THR A 1199 25.90 -14.39 3.84
N CYS A 1200 24.94 -15.26 3.51
CA CYS A 1200 24.48 -16.34 4.39
C CYS A 1200 25.38 -17.59 4.26
N LEU A 1201 26.23 -17.84 5.27
CA LEU A 1201 27.06 -19.04 5.35
C LEU A 1201 26.27 -20.30 5.78
N GLY A 1202 25.21 -20.15 6.58
CA GLY A 1202 24.40 -21.27 7.08
C GLY A 1202 23.92 -21.10 8.53
N ARG A 1203 23.23 -22.12 9.06
CA ARG A 1203 22.77 -22.15 10.46
C ARG A 1203 23.85 -22.75 11.37
N MET A 1204 24.21 -22.03 12.45
CA MET A 1204 25.20 -22.45 13.46
C MET A 1204 24.89 -23.79 14.17
N ALA A 1205 23.62 -24.22 14.20
CA ALA A 1205 23.23 -25.47 14.82
C ALA A 1205 22.11 -26.17 14.03
N SER A 1206 22.30 -27.47 13.76
CA SER A 1206 21.19 -28.36 13.43
C SER A 1206 20.39 -28.64 14.70
N ARG A 1207 19.46 -27.73 15.05
CA ARG A 1207 18.54 -27.89 16.20
C ARG A 1207 17.48 -28.96 15.90
N ARG A 1208 17.92 -30.23 15.89
CA ARG A 1208 17.04 -31.40 15.89
C ARG A 1208 16.29 -31.47 17.23
N GLN A 1209 15.14 -30.81 17.29
CA GLN A 1209 14.07 -30.96 18.29
C GLN A 1209 14.52 -31.41 19.69
N ARG A 1210 15.18 -30.51 20.45
CA ARG A 1210 15.00 -30.53 21.90
C ARG A 1210 13.59 -30.03 22.20
N ARG A 1211 12.60 -30.93 22.16
CA ARG A 1211 11.34 -30.74 22.89
C ARG A 1211 11.73 -30.56 24.35
N VAL A 1212 11.59 -29.34 24.86
CA VAL A 1212 11.63 -29.08 26.30
C VAL A 1212 10.34 -29.66 26.88
N GLY A 1213 10.47 -30.48 27.93
CA GLY A 1213 9.34 -31.08 28.64
C GLY A 1213 8.79 -30.19 29.73
#